data_AF-E4WQX9-F1
#
_entry.id   AF-E4WQX9-F1
#
_cell.length_a   1.000
_cell.length_b   1.000
_cell.length_c   1.000
_cell.angle_alpha   90.00
_cell.angle_beta   90.00
_cell.angle_gamma   90.00
#
_symmetry.space_group_name_H-M   'P 1'
#
loop_
_entity.id
_entity.type
_entity.pdbx_description
1 polymer ?
#
loop_
_entity_poly.entity_id
_entity_poly.type
_entity_poly.pdbx_seq_one_letter_code
_entity_poly.pdbx_strand_id
1 'polypeptide(L)'
;MFCRVIFGDRFGQAGLTNYNAIAVQLFAIADKYEDRSIDLLKGAFEAFPKANWAILTVPRQVKHFGVLDYFQRVTPRSSFTTTEVYIVHRAVIHEIASVRLAAETDFEAIESLSPEFYKNMKMSLIEGQALNPTPSISSPTLLSSSYLMFAGEHAVGGVIIAAEDKIDSLRKRKSQSALLLRRSRISLARNIFALGSDETIGGDVPVSACCWTRLSKCATTRQMRTVPKREKIHYDVDLFEENSPSPDALADCDFGLLMLPKKLIQTEVRICSHSIVVVGASDTGIAAIEKLAMDKGLIFNNLTLVSAVFEDCTEVSLGHKKVKVEERQINNFGRKKYGLNISLNRVRATLVGINSNDRKIILRDGSELPYDLLVLTTGKQYSGLVDNPIRGVEGLAFSEIVNDISEGDGIFVRSNNINALGFIQQLLERKIKPSQITLAYENDLEEIFDLGDINKERKLTNGPELDKVAARVRNEMRKLGVTLLENVEEYEIIKRDGKNISSVCVGDTEYECKHLVDMTKKSVSKTVFKALNDACLVYDGALVIDSTFSTSNENIMAAGPMTKYQRRLYADDWVHEKFNSIDVGRATAELIVDRVLGRVPKPDVSVPVFKAPVVTSCKLVGGRHYLSCKATYFDRLADGMKQGQARWLVTSNDECDSRIHLNPFGIVNGMIFVSREPLNVENIIRIFGLHEKYLKDLVSRFDEELIPCLYEHITSPFFAVISHDRFKDLVHQLEDLIPLGSWVKI
;
A
#
# COMPACT_ATOMS: atom_id res chain seq x y z
N MET A 1 -37.56 -14.47 -14.52
CA MET A 1 -36.11 -14.45 -14.80
C MET A 1 -35.95 -14.64 -16.30
N PHE A 2 -35.22 -13.76 -16.98
CA PHE A 2 -34.97 -13.84 -18.41
C PHE A 2 -33.46 -13.97 -18.64
N CYS A 3 -33.02 -15.13 -19.13
CA CYS A 3 -31.62 -15.43 -19.37
C CYS A 3 -31.46 -16.26 -20.63
N ARG A 4 -30.32 -16.09 -21.31
CA ARG A 4 -29.90 -16.95 -22.42
C ARG A 4 -28.70 -17.77 -21.96
N VAL A 5 -28.84 -19.09 -22.05
CA VAL A 5 -27.78 -20.04 -21.72
C VAL A 5 -27.24 -20.61 -23.04
N ILE A 6 -25.94 -20.42 -23.28
CA ILE A 6 -25.28 -20.86 -24.51
C ILE A 6 -24.22 -21.89 -24.12
N PHE A 7 -24.35 -23.09 -24.69
CA PHE A 7 -23.30 -24.10 -24.70
C PHE A 7 -22.73 -24.17 -26.12
N GLY A 8 -21.40 -24.18 -26.24
CA GLY A 8 -20.70 -23.95 -27.50
C GLY A 8 -20.93 -25.07 -28.52
N ASP A 9 -21.68 -24.75 -29.58
CA ASP A 9 -21.67 -25.48 -30.87
C ASP A 9 -21.83 -24.52 -32.08
N ARG A 10 -21.75 -23.19 -31.86
CA ARG A 10 -22.04 -22.15 -32.88
C ARG A 10 -20.85 -21.30 -33.34
N PHE A 11 -19.62 -21.68 -33.03
CA PHE A 11 -18.43 -21.07 -33.63
C PHE A 11 -17.66 -22.14 -34.41
N GLY A 12 -18.02 -22.31 -35.68
CA GLY A 12 -17.34 -23.18 -36.63
C GLY A 12 -15.96 -22.66 -37.04
N GLN A 13 -15.03 -22.57 -36.08
CA GLN A 13 -13.61 -22.51 -36.37
C GLN A 13 -12.97 -23.81 -35.89
N ALA A 14 -12.42 -24.56 -36.84
CA ALA A 14 -11.79 -25.85 -36.64
C ALA A 14 -10.69 -25.78 -35.55
N GLY A 15 -10.84 -26.59 -34.49
CA GLY A 15 -9.72 -26.92 -33.59
C GLY A 15 -10.00 -27.01 -32.09
N LEU A 16 -11.14 -26.54 -31.56
CA LEU A 16 -11.46 -26.60 -30.13
C LEU A 16 -12.60 -27.58 -29.85
N THR A 17 -12.29 -28.88 -29.75
CA THR A 17 -13.29 -29.96 -29.67
C THR A 17 -13.75 -30.35 -28.25
N ASN A 18 -13.34 -29.64 -27.20
CA ASN A 18 -13.76 -29.93 -25.82
C ASN A 18 -14.29 -28.67 -25.10
N TYR A 19 -15.57 -28.36 -25.31
CA TYR A 19 -16.26 -27.29 -24.56
C TYR A 19 -16.64 -27.79 -23.16
N ASN A 20 -16.08 -27.15 -22.12
CA ASN A 20 -16.28 -27.50 -20.71
C ASN A 20 -16.94 -26.36 -19.91
N ALA A 21 -17.57 -25.39 -20.59
CA ALA A 21 -18.14 -24.21 -19.96
C ALA A 21 -19.48 -23.81 -20.59
N ILE A 22 -20.39 -23.30 -19.76
CA ILE A 22 -21.67 -22.70 -20.16
C ILE A 22 -21.54 -21.19 -20.04
N ALA A 23 -21.99 -20.44 -21.05
CA ALA A 23 -22.13 -18.99 -20.95
C ALA A 23 -23.58 -18.64 -20.59
N VAL A 24 -23.76 -17.93 -19.48
CA VAL A 24 -25.04 -17.42 -18.99
C VAL A 24 -25.08 -15.91 -19.25
N GLN A 25 -26.01 -15.48 -20.08
CA GLN A 25 -26.32 -14.07 -20.28
C GLN A 25 -27.63 -13.77 -19.55
N LEU A 26 -27.53 -13.12 -18.39
CA LEU A 26 -28.69 -12.73 -17.59
C LEU A 26 -29.17 -11.35 -18.03
N PHE A 27 -30.42 -11.23 -18.47
CA PHE A 27 -31.00 -9.95 -18.88
C PHE A 27 -31.77 -9.28 -17.75
N ALA A 28 -32.59 -10.05 -17.03
CA ALA A 28 -33.37 -9.56 -15.90
C ALA A 28 -33.72 -10.67 -14.92
N ILE A 29 -33.71 -10.34 -13.64
CA ILE A 29 -34.25 -11.15 -12.55
C ILE A 29 -35.28 -10.30 -11.82
N ALA A 30 -36.41 -10.88 -11.43
CA ALA A 30 -37.38 -10.17 -10.61
C ALA A 30 -37.03 -10.45 -9.15
N ASP A 31 -37.09 -9.43 -8.28
CA ASP A 31 -36.63 -9.46 -6.89
C ASP A 31 -37.15 -10.69 -6.12
N LYS A 32 -38.43 -11.04 -6.31
CA LYS A 32 -39.07 -12.23 -5.70
C LYS A 32 -38.43 -13.59 -6.04
N TYR A 33 -37.56 -13.66 -7.05
CA TYR A 33 -36.88 -14.87 -7.49
C TYR A 33 -35.36 -14.79 -7.35
N GLU A 34 -34.84 -13.73 -6.72
CA GLU A 34 -33.40 -13.52 -6.56
C GLU A 34 -32.77 -14.60 -5.66
N ASP A 35 -33.43 -14.96 -4.56
CA ASP A 35 -32.97 -16.00 -3.62
C ASP A 35 -32.95 -17.41 -4.23
N ARG A 36 -33.77 -17.64 -5.26
CA ARG A 36 -33.89 -18.92 -5.98
C ARG A 36 -32.99 -19.04 -7.19
N SER A 37 -32.14 -18.06 -7.39
CA SER A 37 -31.36 -17.95 -8.60
C SER A 37 -30.25 -19.01 -8.75
N ILE A 38 -29.93 -19.73 -7.68
CA ILE A 38 -29.10 -20.95 -7.72
C ILE A 38 -29.76 -22.09 -8.49
N ASP A 39 -31.10 -22.18 -8.50
CA ASP A 39 -31.82 -23.23 -9.23
C ASP A 39 -31.57 -23.13 -10.74
N LEU A 40 -31.34 -21.90 -11.25
CA LEU A 40 -30.93 -21.69 -12.64
C LEU A 40 -29.61 -22.39 -12.94
N LEU A 41 -28.63 -22.28 -12.04
CA LEU A 41 -27.32 -22.88 -12.24
C LEU A 41 -27.42 -24.41 -12.17
N LYS A 42 -28.19 -24.95 -11.22
CA LYS A 42 -28.49 -26.39 -11.13
C LYS A 42 -29.08 -26.89 -12.44
N GLY A 43 -30.14 -26.25 -12.93
CA GLY A 43 -30.78 -26.61 -14.20
C GLY A 43 -29.86 -26.46 -15.41
N ALA A 44 -28.98 -25.46 -15.44
CA ALA A 44 -28.00 -25.29 -16.51
C ALA A 44 -26.97 -26.44 -16.55
N PHE A 45 -26.46 -26.87 -15.39
CA PHE A 45 -25.52 -27.99 -15.33
C PHE A 45 -26.18 -29.36 -15.56
N GLU A 46 -27.48 -29.50 -15.25
CA GLU A 46 -28.28 -30.67 -15.61
C GLU A 46 -28.51 -30.74 -17.13
N ALA A 47 -28.84 -29.61 -17.76
CA ALA A 47 -29.04 -29.53 -19.21
C ALA A 47 -27.75 -29.76 -20.02
N PHE A 48 -26.58 -29.41 -19.44
CA PHE A 48 -25.28 -29.59 -20.08
C PHE A 48 -24.31 -30.39 -19.18
N PRO A 49 -24.45 -31.73 -19.10
CA PRO A 49 -23.68 -32.56 -18.17
C PRO A 49 -22.16 -32.54 -18.38
N LYS A 50 -21.71 -32.21 -19.60
CA LYS A 50 -20.29 -32.11 -19.98
C LYS A 50 -19.62 -30.82 -19.50
N ALA A 51 -20.38 -29.85 -18.99
CA ALA A 51 -19.85 -28.59 -18.51
C ALA A 51 -19.49 -28.64 -17.03
N ASN A 52 -18.27 -28.27 -16.70
CA ASN A 52 -17.80 -28.11 -15.33
C ASN A 52 -17.81 -26.64 -14.88
N TRP A 53 -17.88 -25.69 -15.80
CA TRP A 53 -17.85 -24.26 -15.52
C TRP A 53 -19.08 -23.54 -16.04
N ALA A 54 -19.52 -22.50 -15.33
CA ALA A 54 -20.47 -21.52 -15.84
C ALA A 54 -19.84 -20.13 -15.77
N ILE A 55 -20.04 -19.35 -16.83
CA ILE A 55 -19.51 -18.00 -17.02
C ILE A 55 -20.70 -17.06 -17.11
N LEU A 56 -20.74 -16.03 -16.28
CA LEU A 56 -21.75 -14.99 -16.30
C LEU A 56 -21.09 -13.64 -16.61
N THR A 57 -21.64 -12.91 -17.57
CA THR A 57 -21.19 -11.55 -17.88
C THR A 57 -22.18 -10.52 -17.38
N VAL A 58 -21.69 -9.52 -16.66
CA VAL A 58 -22.53 -8.49 -16.02
C VAL A 58 -21.94 -7.10 -16.30
N PRO A 59 -22.71 -6.10 -16.76
CA PRO A 59 -22.22 -4.73 -16.88
C PRO A 59 -21.73 -4.16 -15.53
N ARG A 60 -20.65 -3.38 -15.53
CA ARG A 60 -20.00 -2.84 -14.30
C ARG A 60 -20.89 -2.00 -13.38
N GLN A 61 -21.96 -1.42 -13.91
CA GLN A 61 -22.90 -0.54 -13.20
C GLN A 61 -24.04 -1.32 -12.53
N VAL A 62 -24.20 -2.60 -12.85
CA VAL A 62 -25.23 -3.44 -12.23
C VAL A 62 -24.78 -3.75 -10.80
N LYS A 63 -25.65 -3.46 -9.84
CA LYS A 63 -25.41 -3.76 -8.42
C LYS A 63 -25.25 -5.26 -8.22
N HIS A 64 -24.57 -5.63 -7.15
CA HIS A 64 -24.41 -7.02 -6.76
C HIS A 64 -25.79 -7.59 -6.40
N PHE A 65 -26.03 -8.85 -6.77
CA PHE A 65 -27.28 -9.59 -6.60
C PHE A 65 -26.98 -11.05 -6.26
N GLY A 66 -27.93 -11.74 -5.63
CA GLY A 66 -27.71 -13.02 -4.94
C GLY A 66 -27.04 -14.14 -5.76
N VAL A 67 -27.29 -14.25 -7.07
CA VAL A 67 -26.60 -15.22 -7.94
C VAL A 67 -25.08 -15.07 -7.85
N LEU A 68 -24.60 -13.83 -7.81
CA LEU A 68 -23.18 -13.54 -7.88
C LEU A 68 -22.44 -14.06 -6.67
N ASP A 69 -23.10 -14.40 -5.56
CA ASP A 69 -22.47 -14.98 -4.36
C ASP A 69 -21.83 -16.35 -4.60
N TYR A 70 -22.35 -17.09 -5.58
CA TYR A 70 -21.77 -18.37 -5.97
C TYR A 70 -20.62 -18.22 -6.97
N PHE A 71 -20.50 -17.05 -7.61
CA PHE A 71 -19.49 -16.80 -8.63
C PHE A 71 -18.24 -16.12 -8.06
N GLN A 72 -17.11 -16.39 -8.69
CA GLN A 72 -15.90 -15.61 -8.52
C GLN A 72 -15.75 -14.63 -9.67
N ARG A 73 -15.53 -13.36 -9.33
CA ARG A 73 -15.14 -12.35 -10.31
C ARG A 73 -13.77 -12.68 -10.88
N VAL A 74 -13.65 -12.66 -12.21
CA VAL A 74 -12.37 -12.78 -12.93
C VAL A 74 -11.70 -11.41 -12.97
N THR A 75 -10.44 -11.35 -12.56
CA THR A 75 -9.61 -10.17 -12.76
C THR A 75 -9.32 -10.01 -14.26
N PRO A 76 -9.74 -8.91 -14.91
CA PRO A 76 -9.51 -8.70 -16.33
C PRO A 76 -8.01 -8.74 -16.68
N ARG A 77 -7.64 -9.39 -17.80
CA ARG A 77 -6.25 -9.37 -18.31
C ARG A 77 -5.91 -8.04 -18.99
N SER A 78 -6.88 -7.43 -19.67
CA SER A 78 -6.81 -6.06 -20.16
C SER A 78 -7.60 -5.16 -19.21
N SER A 79 -7.15 -3.94 -19.04
CA SER A 79 -7.72 -2.95 -18.12
C SER A 79 -9.12 -2.45 -18.51
N PHE A 80 -9.66 -2.87 -19.66
CA PHE A 80 -10.85 -2.28 -20.27
C PHE A 80 -11.86 -3.34 -20.64
N THR A 81 -12.83 -3.54 -19.75
CA THR A 81 -14.06 -4.25 -20.06
C THR A 81 -15.24 -3.48 -19.47
N THR A 82 -16.23 -3.13 -20.30
CA THR A 82 -17.51 -2.55 -19.85
C THR A 82 -18.34 -3.58 -19.06
N THR A 83 -18.04 -4.86 -19.28
CA THR A 83 -18.63 -6.01 -18.62
C THR A 83 -17.62 -6.69 -17.70
N GLU A 84 -18.06 -7.07 -16.51
CA GLU A 84 -17.37 -7.97 -15.62
C GLU A 84 -17.68 -9.42 -16.00
N VAL A 85 -16.69 -10.29 -15.79
CA VAL A 85 -16.82 -11.73 -16.03
C VAL A 85 -16.77 -12.43 -14.69
N TYR A 86 -17.76 -13.28 -14.46
CA TYR A 86 -17.93 -14.08 -13.27
C TYR A 86 -17.85 -15.55 -13.69
N ILE A 87 -17.11 -16.36 -12.93
CA ILE A 87 -17.00 -17.80 -13.18
C ILE A 87 -17.37 -18.61 -11.93
N VAL A 88 -18.02 -19.74 -12.13
CA VAL A 88 -18.33 -20.72 -11.09
C VAL A 88 -18.07 -22.12 -11.60
N HIS A 89 -17.55 -22.98 -10.72
CA HIS A 89 -17.41 -24.41 -11.00
C HIS A 89 -18.64 -25.16 -10.50
N ARG A 90 -19.08 -26.19 -11.21
CA ARG A 90 -20.25 -27.02 -10.85
C ARG A 90 -20.22 -27.53 -9.41
N ALA A 91 -19.02 -27.85 -8.90
CA ALA A 91 -18.82 -28.33 -7.52
C ALA A 91 -19.16 -27.30 -6.41
N VAL A 92 -19.30 -26.00 -6.74
CA VAL A 92 -19.70 -24.96 -5.75
C VAL A 92 -21.21 -24.99 -5.48
N ILE A 93 -21.98 -25.46 -6.47
CA ILE A 93 -23.46 -25.45 -6.43
C ILE A 93 -24.02 -26.73 -5.81
N HIS A 94 -23.23 -27.79 -5.82
CA HIS A 94 -23.52 -29.00 -5.05
C HIS A 94 -23.08 -28.78 -3.62
N GLU A 95 -24.02 -28.78 -2.68
CA GLU A 95 -23.69 -28.86 -1.26
C GLU A 95 -22.81 -30.09 -0.99
N ILE A 96 -21.92 -30.02 0.00
CA ILE A 96 -21.23 -31.21 0.52
C ILE A 96 -22.33 -32.10 1.10
N ALA A 97 -22.76 -33.06 0.29
CA ALA A 97 -23.98 -33.82 0.51
C ALA A 97 -23.82 -34.82 1.66
N SER A 98 -22.60 -35.28 1.94
CA SER A 98 -22.32 -36.14 3.09
C SER A 98 -20.81 -36.26 3.36
N VAL A 99 -20.48 -36.42 4.65
CA VAL A 99 -19.16 -36.87 5.11
C VAL A 99 -19.35 -38.23 5.74
N ARG A 100 -18.63 -39.25 5.27
CA ARG A 100 -18.67 -40.60 5.86
C ARG A 100 -17.27 -41.17 6.03
N LEU A 101 -17.14 -42.19 6.87
CA LEU A 101 -15.90 -42.96 6.99
C LEU A 101 -15.55 -43.58 5.63
N ALA A 102 -14.25 -43.53 5.32
CA ALA A 102 -13.71 -44.08 4.11
C ALA A 102 -13.62 -45.61 4.21
N ALA A 103 -14.03 -46.31 3.16
CA ALA A 103 -14.02 -47.77 3.08
C ALA A 103 -13.08 -48.26 1.97
N GLU A 104 -12.74 -49.55 1.96
CA GLU A 104 -11.92 -50.16 0.89
C GLU A 104 -12.55 -50.02 -0.50
N THR A 105 -13.88 -49.97 -0.56
CA THR A 105 -14.63 -49.73 -1.81
C THR A 105 -14.38 -48.36 -2.43
N ASP A 106 -13.81 -47.41 -1.66
CA ASP A 106 -13.59 -46.04 -2.12
C ASP A 106 -12.18 -45.85 -2.73
N PHE A 107 -11.34 -46.89 -2.74
CA PHE A 107 -9.95 -46.84 -3.18
C PHE A 107 -9.79 -46.30 -4.61
N GLU A 108 -10.63 -46.74 -5.54
CA GLU A 108 -10.59 -46.31 -6.94
C GLU A 108 -10.98 -44.83 -7.07
N ALA A 109 -11.99 -44.38 -6.30
CA ALA A 109 -12.40 -42.97 -6.26
C ALA A 109 -11.31 -42.07 -5.65
N ILE A 110 -10.58 -42.55 -4.64
CA ILE A 110 -9.50 -41.81 -3.98
C ILE A 110 -8.23 -41.75 -4.83
N GLU A 111 -7.88 -42.85 -5.50
CA GLU A 111 -6.76 -42.89 -6.43
C GLU A 111 -6.97 -41.88 -7.57
N SER A 112 -8.21 -41.74 -8.05
CA SER A 112 -8.59 -40.72 -9.03
C SER A 112 -8.48 -39.27 -8.52
N LEU A 113 -8.56 -39.07 -7.19
CA LEU A 113 -8.46 -37.76 -6.54
C LEU A 113 -7.00 -37.33 -6.34
N SER A 114 -6.19 -38.20 -5.76
CA SER A 114 -4.75 -37.98 -5.54
C SER A 114 -4.04 -39.31 -5.26
N PRO A 115 -3.03 -39.71 -6.06
CA PRO A 115 -2.24 -40.93 -5.83
C PRO A 115 -1.49 -40.93 -4.49
N GLU A 116 -1.13 -39.75 -4.00
CA GLU A 116 -0.37 -39.57 -2.76
C GLU A 116 -1.28 -39.65 -1.52
N PHE A 117 -2.51 -39.13 -1.63
CA PHE A 117 -3.55 -39.30 -0.62
C PHE A 117 -4.02 -40.76 -0.53
N TYR A 118 -4.16 -41.44 -1.68
CA TYR A 118 -4.43 -42.88 -1.76
C TYR A 118 -3.40 -43.69 -0.97
N LYS A 119 -2.10 -43.40 -1.15
CA LYS A 119 -1.02 -44.09 -0.44
C LYS A 119 -1.13 -43.90 1.08
N ASN A 120 -1.36 -42.68 1.56
CA ASN A 120 -1.48 -42.38 2.99
C ASN A 120 -2.75 -42.97 3.61
N MET A 121 -3.87 -42.96 2.89
CA MET A 121 -5.12 -43.53 3.38
C MET A 121 -5.08 -45.06 3.40
N LYS A 122 -4.43 -45.68 2.41
CA LYS A 122 -4.19 -47.13 2.38
C LYS A 122 -3.33 -47.58 3.56
N MET A 123 -2.30 -46.80 3.93
CA MET A 123 -1.51 -47.06 5.15
C MET A 123 -2.37 -46.97 6.42
N SER A 124 -3.20 -45.92 6.56
CA SER A 124 -4.11 -45.73 7.70
C SER A 124 -5.15 -46.85 7.84
N LEU A 125 -5.75 -47.30 6.74
CA LEU A 125 -6.74 -48.40 6.74
C LEU A 125 -6.10 -49.77 7.03
N ILE A 126 -4.90 -50.04 6.51
CA ILE A 126 -4.16 -51.29 6.76
C ILE A 126 -3.69 -51.36 8.23
N GLU A 127 -3.20 -50.25 8.78
CA GLU A 127 -2.82 -50.15 10.20
C GLU A 127 -4.04 -50.32 11.13
N GLY A 128 -5.21 -49.82 10.74
CA GLY A 128 -6.47 -50.02 11.47
C GLY A 128 -7.01 -51.46 11.44
N GLN A 129 -6.70 -52.24 10.40
CA GLN A 129 -7.13 -53.64 10.27
C GLN A 129 -6.16 -54.66 10.87
N ALA A 130 -4.86 -54.37 10.91
CA ALA A 130 -3.85 -55.27 11.47
C ALA A 130 -3.96 -55.48 13.00
N LEU A 131 -4.80 -54.70 13.69
CA LEU A 131 -4.92 -54.67 15.15
C LEU A 131 -6.18 -55.35 15.73
N ASN A 132 -6.95 -56.12 14.96
CA ASN A 132 -8.06 -56.91 15.51
C ASN A 132 -8.07 -58.36 15.00
N PRO A 133 -7.62 -59.31 15.85
CA PRO A 133 -8.47 -60.47 16.11
C PRO A 133 -8.86 -60.64 17.59
N THR A 134 -8.32 -59.88 18.55
CA THR A 134 -8.66 -60.04 19.98
C THR A 134 -8.43 -58.77 20.82
N PRO A 135 -9.35 -58.40 21.73
CA PRO A 135 -9.21 -57.21 22.56
C PRO A 135 -8.32 -57.49 23.77
N SER A 136 -7.08 -56.99 23.79
CA SER A 136 -6.28 -56.90 25.01
C SER A 136 -5.99 -55.45 25.36
N ILE A 137 -6.33 -55.12 26.61
CA ILE A 137 -6.28 -53.78 27.21
C ILE A 137 -4.86 -53.54 27.71
N SER A 138 -3.91 -53.08 26.87
CA SER A 138 -2.61 -52.59 27.39
C SER A 138 -1.70 -51.85 26.39
N SER A 139 -2.21 -51.13 25.39
CA SER A 139 -1.39 -50.14 24.66
C SER A 139 -2.25 -49.10 23.92
N PRO A 140 -2.00 -47.78 24.05
CA PRO A 140 -2.70 -46.76 23.29
C PRO A 140 -2.07 -46.67 21.89
N THR A 141 -2.50 -47.54 20.98
CA THR A 141 -2.07 -47.51 19.58
C THR A 141 -2.92 -46.51 18.77
N LEU A 142 -2.23 -45.66 18.01
CA LEU A 142 -2.69 -44.63 17.06
C LEU A 142 -3.99 -45.01 16.31
N LEU A 143 -5.12 -44.46 16.73
CA LEU A 143 -6.35 -44.52 15.95
C LEU A 143 -6.35 -43.37 14.94
N SER A 144 -5.99 -43.66 13.68
CA SER A 144 -6.23 -42.76 12.55
C SER A 144 -7.55 -43.13 11.87
N SER A 145 -8.52 -42.21 11.89
CA SER A 145 -9.82 -42.35 11.23
C SER A 145 -9.82 -41.54 9.94
N SER A 146 -10.03 -42.22 8.81
CA SER A 146 -10.10 -41.60 7.49
C SER A 146 -11.55 -41.32 7.09
N TYR A 147 -11.85 -40.08 6.74
CA TYR A 147 -13.16 -39.59 6.31
C TYR A 147 -13.11 -39.15 4.85
N LEU A 148 -14.21 -39.36 4.14
CA LEU A 148 -14.40 -39.03 2.74
C LEU A 148 -15.58 -38.08 2.59
N MET A 149 -15.40 -37.03 1.79
CA MET A 149 -16.38 -35.99 1.52
C MET A 149 -16.95 -36.18 0.11
N PHE A 150 -18.28 -36.19 0.02
CA PHE A 150 -19.00 -36.34 -1.24
C PHE A 150 -19.82 -35.09 -1.58
N ALA A 151 -19.86 -34.71 -2.85
CA ALA A 151 -20.83 -33.76 -3.40
C ALA A 151 -21.64 -34.49 -4.48
N GLY A 152 -22.90 -34.82 -4.17
CA GLY A 152 -23.66 -35.80 -4.93
C GLY A 152 -23.01 -37.18 -4.87
N GLU A 153 -22.86 -37.85 -6.03
CA GLU A 153 -22.20 -39.17 -6.13
C GLU A 153 -20.67 -39.08 -6.33
N HIS A 154 -20.10 -37.88 -6.38
CA HIS A 154 -18.67 -37.71 -6.63
C HIS A 154 -17.91 -37.43 -5.33
N ALA A 155 -16.84 -38.19 -5.10
CA ALA A 155 -15.88 -37.89 -4.05
C ALA A 155 -15.14 -36.58 -4.38
N VAL A 156 -15.15 -35.61 -3.46
CA VAL A 156 -14.57 -34.26 -3.65
C VAL A 156 -13.32 -34.04 -2.80
N GLY A 157 -13.14 -34.84 -1.76
CA GLY A 157 -11.98 -34.77 -0.88
C GLY A 157 -12.01 -35.79 0.26
N GLY A 158 -10.93 -35.84 1.03
CA GLY A 158 -10.84 -36.70 2.21
C GLY A 158 -10.01 -36.05 3.33
N VAL A 159 -10.26 -36.49 4.56
CA VAL A 159 -9.63 -35.99 5.79
C VAL A 159 -9.19 -37.17 6.64
N ILE A 160 -7.92 -37.21 7.03
CA ILE A 160 -7.40 -38.21 7.96
C ILE A 160 -7.29 -37.54 9.33
N ILE A 161 -7.94 -38.09 10.34
CA ILE A 161 -7.92 -37.61 11.72
C ILE A 161 -7.16 -38.64 12.56
N ALA A 162 -5.99 -38.29 13.07
CA ALA A 162 -5.26 -39.10 14.05
C ALA A 162 -5.56 -38.60 15.47
N ALA A 163 -5.82 -39.52 16.41
CA ALA A 163 -5.99 -39.18 17.82
C ALA A 163 -4.64 -38.82 18.46
N GLU A 164 -4.60 -37.73 19.24
CA GLU A 164 -3.44 -37.38 20.08
C GLU A 164 -3.84 -37.32 21.56
N ASP A 165 -3.17 -38.12 22.38
CA ASP A 165 -3.16 -38.04 23.84
C ASP A 165 -2.37 -36.79 24.29
N LYS A 166 -3.04 -35.64 24.42
CA LYS A 166 -2.72 -34.52 25.35
C LYS A 166 -3.66 -33.33 25.12
N ILE A 167 -4.93 -33.49 25.48
CA ILE A 167 -5.95 -32.42 25.39
C ILE A 167 -5.69 -31.28 26.43
N ASP A 168 -4.90 -31.52 27.48
CA ASP A 168 -4.69 -30.53 28.55
C ASP A 168 -3.61 -29.47 28.28
N SER A 169 -2.66 -29.71 27.36
CA SER A 169 -1.66 -28.70 26.96
C SER A 169 -2.24 -27.68 25.96
N LEU A 170 -3.17 -28.10 25.08
CA LEU A 170 -3.88 -27.22 24.15
C LEU A 170 -4.97 -26.39 24.84
N ARG A 171 -5.61 -26.89 25.91
CA ARG A 171 -6.55 -26.09 26.72
C ARG A 171 -5.88 -24.93 27.45
N LYS A 172 -4.58 -25.01 27.75
CA LYS A 172 -3.80 -23.91 28.35
C LYS A 172 -3.37 -22.83 27.34
N ARG A 173 -3.40 -23.10 26.04
CA ARG A 173 -3.07 -22.12 24.98
C ARG A 173 -4.33 -21.71 24.22
N LYS A 174 -4.96 -20.63 24.69
CA LYS A 174 -6.17 -20.07 24.09
C LYS A 174 -5.96 -19.69 22.60
N SER A 175 -6.76 -20.33 21.75
CA SER A 175 -7.52 -19.72 20.66
C SER A 175 -6.76 -19.12 19.47
N GLN A 176 -6.54 -19.92 18.41
CA GLN A 176 -6.81 -19.53 17.00
C GLN A 176 -6.46 -20.70 16.06
N SER A 177 -7.47 -21.29 15.42
CA SER A 177 -7.26 -22.15 14.24
C SER A 177 -7.54 -21.29 13.00
N ALA A 178 -6.52 -21.01 12.19
CA ALA A 178 -6.61 -20.21 10.97
C ALA A 178 -6.12 -21.03 9.76
N LEU A 179 -6.80 -20.89 8.61
CA LEU A 179 -6.36 -21.49 7.34
C LEU A 179 -5.42 -20.50 6.64
N LEU A 180 -4.16 -20.89 6.41
CA LEU A 180 -3.10 -20.04 5.84
C LEU A 180 -2.82 -20.46 4.38
N LEU A 181 -2.83 -19.50 3.45
CA LEU A 181 -2.45 -19.71 2.05
C LEU A 181 -1.27 -18.80 1.69
N ARG A 182 -0.12 -19.43 1.36
CA ARG A 182 1.10 -18.76 0.89
C ARG A 182 1.15 -18.80 -0.64
N ARG A 183 1.46 -17.67 -1.28
CA ARG A 183 1.60 -17.59 -2.75
C ARG A 183 3.02 -17.14 -3.10
N SER A 184 3.84 -18.04 -3.63
CA SER A 184 5.18 -17.70 -4.17
C SER A 184 5.12 -17.45 -5.68
N ARG A 185 6.17 -16.83 -6.23
CA ARG A 185 6.33 -16.54 -7.68
C ARG A 185 6.48 -17.79 -8.57
N ILE A 186 6.42 -19.01 -8.03
CA ILE A 186 6.80 -20.23 -8.75
C ILE A 186 5.59 -21.16 -8.92
N SER A 187 5.18 -21.32 -10.18
CA SER A 187 4.27 -22.35 -10.71
C SER A 187 2.78 -22.28 -10.32
N LEU A 188 1.93 -22.31 -11.36
CA LEU A 188 0.46 -22.22 -11.32
C LEU A 188 -0.25 -23.45 -10.71
N ALA A 189 0.45 -24.46 -10.18
CA ALA A 189 -0.09 -25.81 -10.14
C ALA A 189 -0.15 -26.54 -8.77
N ARG A 190 0.44 -26.08 -7.66
CA ARG A 190 0.38 -26.86 -6.39
C ARG A 190 0.30 -25.95 -5.17
N ASN A 191 -0.75 -26.12 -4.34
CA ASN A 191 -0.83 -25.52 -3.01
C ASN A 191 -1.00 -26.63 -1.97
N ILE A 192 -0.19 -26.57 -0.92
CA ILE A 192 -0.30 -27.33 0.32
C ILE A 192 -1.21 -26.53 1.26
N PHE A 193 -2.25 -27.15 1.82
CA PHE A 193 -3.03 -26.59 2.93
C PHE A 193 -2.23 -26.84 4.23
N ALA A 194 -1.63 -25.80 4.80
CA ALA A 194 -1.00 -25.88 6.11
C ALA A 194 -1.95 -25.28 7.17
N LEU A 195 -2.45 -26.13 8.06
CA LEU A 195 -2.99 -25.69 9.36
C LEU A 195 -1.78 -25.43 10.26
N GLY A 196 -1.41 -24.16 10.44
CA GLY A 196 -0.30 -23.77 11.30
C GLY A 196 -0.79 -23.47 12.72
N SER A 197 -0.26 -24.19 13.71
CA SER A 197 0.02 -23.65 15.04
C SER A 197 1.55 -23.54 15.16
N ASP A 198 2.02 -22.43 15.73
CA ASP A 198 3.43 -21.99 15.68
C ASP A 198 4.49 -22.98 16.21
N GLU A 199 5.58 -22.99 15.43
CA GLU A 199 7.01 -23.21 15.70
C GLU A 199 7.59 -24.53 16.24
N THR A 200 8.65 -24.90 15.51
CA THR A 200 9.60 -26.01 15.67
C THR A 200 10.54 -25.83 16.85
N ILE A 201 10.58 -26.81 17.76
CA ILE A 201 11.80 -27.16 18.51
C ILE A 201 11.85 -28.69 18.60
N GLY A 202 12.85 -29.29 17.92
CA GLY A 202 13.38 -30.63 18.19
C GLY A 202 12.44 -31.82 17.93
N GLY A 203 12.67 -32.52 16.81
CA GLY A 203 12.27 -33.93 16.67
C GLY A 203 10.79 -34.18 16.38
N ASP A 204 10.57 -34.78 15.22
CA ASP A 204 9.45 -35.66 14.87
C ASP A 204 8.02 -35.11 14.67
N VAL A 205 7.65 -35.22 13.39
CA VAL A 205 6.33 -35.34 12.74
C VAL A 205 5.40 -34.11 12.75
N PRO A 206 5.24 -33.41 11.60
CA PRO A 206 4.22 -32.39 11.45
C PRO A 206 2.81 -33.00 11.47
N VAL A 207 1.92 -32.46 12.31
CA VAL A 207 0.46 -32.71 12.21
C VAL A 207 -0.06 -32.03 10.95
N SER A 208 0.02 -32.73 9.81
CA SER A 208 -0.61 -32.29 8.56
C SER A 208 -2.06 -32.75 8.55
N ALA A 209 -2.98 -31.87 8.96
CA ALA A 209 -4.36 -31.98 8.49
C ALA A 209 -4.37 -31.53 7.02
N CYS A 210 -3.91 -32.40 6.12
CA CYS A 210 -3.95 -32.19 4.69
C CYS A 210 -5.40 -32.31 4.21
N CYS A 211 -6.11 -31.19 4.18
CA CYS A 211 -7.44 -31.14 3.58
C CYS A 211 -7.29 -31.12 2.05
N TRP A 212 -7.48 -32.26 1.39
CA TRP A 212 -7.45 -32.35 -0.07
C TRP A 212 -8.84 -32.08 -0.61
N THR A 213 -9.22 -30.82 -0.80
CA THR A 213 -10.50 -30.50 -1.42
C THR A 213 -10.32 -30.11 -2.89
N ARG A 214 -11.08 -30.70 -3.81
CA ARG A 214 -11.33 -30.18 -5.18
C ARG A 214 -12.27 -28.97 -5.19
N LEU A 215 -12.33 -28.20 -4.09
CA LEU A 215 -13.05 -26.93 -4.10
C LEU A 215 -12.33 -25.98 -5.07
N SER A 216 -13.09 -25.33 -5.95
CA SER A 216 -12.48 -24.40 -6.91
C SER A 216 -11.76 -23.30 -6.13
N LYS A 217 -10.51 -23.01 -6.50
CA LYS A 217 -9.67 -21.93 -5.92
C LYS A 217 -10.47 -20.63 -5.71
N CYS A 218 -11.42 -20.40 -6.62
CA CYS A 218 -12.35 -19.31 -6.74
C CYS A 218 -13.23 -19.11 -5.48
N ALA A 219 -13.85 -20.18 -4.96
CA ALA A 219 -14.80 -20.08 -3.84
C ALA A 219 -14.08 -19.74 -2.52
N THR A 220 -12.91 -20.34 -2.28
CA THR A 220 -12.17 -20.14 -1.03
C THR A 220 -11.52 -18.76 -0.99
N THR A 221 -10.91 -18.28 -2.09
CA THR A 221 -10.20 -16.98 -2.11
C THR A 221 -11.11 -15.78 -1.89
N ARG A 222 -12.40 -15.86 -2.27
CA ARG A 222 -13.34 -14.75 -2.08
C ARG A 222 -13.60 -14.45 -0.60
N GLN A 223 -13.60 -15.49 0.24
CA GLN A 223 -13.85 -15.35 1.67
C GLN A 223 -12.57 -15.01 2.45
N MET A 224 -11.39 -15.24 1.86
CA MET A 224 -10.12 -14.90 2.51
C MET A 224 -9.87 -13.40 2.49
N ARG A 225 -9.21 -12.92 3.54
CA ARG A 225 -8.84 -11.52 3.68
C ARG A 225 -7.36 -11.33 3.52
N THR A 226 -6.99 -10.26 2.84
CA THR A 226 -5.62 -9.76 2.82
C THR A 226 -5.22 -9.37 4.22
N VAL A 227 -4.14 -9.97 4.72
CA VAL A 227 -3.56 -9.62 6.01
C VAL A 227 -2.70 -8.36 5.81
N PRO A 228 -2.85 -7.32 6.65
CA PRO A 228 -1.98 -6.16 6.58
C PRO A 228 -0.53 -6.61 6.78
N LYS A 229 0.37 -6.05 5.96
CA LYS A 229 1.80 -6.23 6.18
C LYS A 229 2.13 -5.63 7.55
N ARG A 230 2.76 -6.43 8.41
CA ARG A 230 3.34 -5.92 9.65
C ARG A 230 4.53 -5.04 9.29
N GLU A 231 4.58 -3.83 9.84
CA GLU A 231 5.72 -2.94 9.60
C GLU A 231 7.00 -3.58 10.13
N LYS A 232 8.11 -3.40 9.40
CA LYS A 232 9.35 -4.04 9.78
C LYS A 232 9.91 -3.32 11.00
N ILE A 233 10.46 -4.11 11.90
CA ILE A 233 11.24 -3.60 13.03
C ILE A 233 12.64 -4.10 12.77
N HIS A 234 13.55 -3.15 12.63
CA HIS A 234 14.95 -3.45 12.39
C HIS A 234 15.63 -3.59 13.75
N TYR A 235 16.05 -4.82 14.06
CA TYR A 235 16.81 -5.13 15.25
C TYR A 235 18.30 -5.18 14.88
N ASP A 236 19.15 -4.77 15.80
CA ASP A 236 20.57 -5.07 15.70
C ASP A 236 20.76 -6.53 16.13
N VAL A 237 21.01 -7.40 15.15
CA VAL A 237 21.05 -8.86 15.33
C VAL A 237 22.21 -9.26 16.26
N ASP A 238 23.32 -8.52 16.20
CA ASP A 238 24.51 -8.84 16.99
C ASP A 238 24.26 -8.63 18.49
N LEU A 239 23.30 -7.76 18.84
CA LEU A 239 22.95 -7.44 20.22
C LEU A 239 22.01 -8.44 20.89
N PHE A 240 21.26 -9.25 20.12
CA PHE A 240 20.28 -10.19 20.68
C PHE A 240 20.82 -11.62 20.78
N GLU A 241 21.97 -11.92 20.18
CA GLU A 241 22.62 -13.24 20.18
C GLU A 241 21.60 -14.39 19.96
N GLU A 242 21.41 -15.28 20.95
CA GLU A 242 20.48 -16.42 20.90
C GLU A 242 18.99 -16.03 20.84
N ASN A 243 18.63 -14.82 21.28
CA ASN A 243 17.26 -14.30 21.25
C ASN A 243 16.94 -13.54 19.95
N SER A 244 17.87 -13.51 19.00
CA SER A 244 17.67 -12.84 17.73
C SER A 244 16.49 -13.44 16.96
N PRO A 245 15.64 -12.62 16.33
CA PRO A 245 14.63 -13.12 15.41
C PRO A 245 15.30 -13.96 14.31
N SER A 246 14.61 -15.00 13.85
CA SER A 246 15.14 -15.84 12.79
C SER A 246 15.48 -15.01 11.54
N PRO A 247 16.49 -15.40 10.73
CA PRO A 247 16.80 -14.72 9.48
C PRO A 247 15.58 -14.60 8.56
N ASP A 248 14.67 -15.58 8.58
CA ASP A 248 13.41 -15.57 7.84
C ASP A 248 12.42 -14.50 8.35
N ALA A 249 12.39 -14.21 9.66
CA ALA A 249 11.58 -13.14 10.24
C ALA A 249 12.14 -11.74 9.90
N LEU A 250 13.45 -11.63 9.67
CA LEU A 250 14.14 -10.41 9.25
C LEU A 250 14.17 -10.22 7.73
N ALA A 251 13.94 -11.28 6.95
CA ALA A 251 13.93 -11.24 5.50
C ALA A 251 12.75 -10.43 4.94
N ASP A 252 12.99 -9.77 3.81
CA ASP A 252 11.90 -9.13 3.08
C ASP A 252 10.95 -10.19 2.50
N CYS A 253 9.66 -10.06 2.82
CA CYS A 253 8.64 -10.96 2.30
C CYS A 253 8.17 -10.49 0.91
N ASP A 254 8.31 -11.35 -0.10
CA ASP A 254 7.87 -11.10 -1.49
C ASP A 254 6.46 -11.64 -1.81
N PHE A 255 5.67 -11.94 -0.78
CA PHE A 255 4.34 -12.53 -0.93
C PHE A 255 3.29 -11.79 -0.10
N GLY A 256 2.04 -11.79 -0.59
CA GLY A 256 0.88 -11.37 0.20
C GLY A 256 0.29 -12.55 0.95
N LEU A 257 -0.15 -12.33 2.19
CA LEU A 257 -0.82 -13.34 2.99
C LEU A 257 -2.34 -13.17 2.95
N LEU A 258 -3.05 -14.26 2.63
CA LEU A 258 -4.50 -14.34 2.74
C LEU A 258 -4.86 -15.22 3.94
N MET A 259 -5.82 -14.78 4.76
CA MET A 259 -6.27 -15.50 5.94
C MET A 259 -7.80 -15.60 5.99
N LEU A 260 -8.30 -16.78 6.37
CA LEU A 260 -9.71 -17.02 6.71
C LEU A 260 -9.81 -17.46 8.19
N PRO A 261 -9.97 -16.54 9.14
CA PRO A 261 -10.15 -16.86 10.54
C PRO A 261 -11.60 -17.33 10.82
N LYS A 262 -11.77 -18.25 11.77
CA LYS A 262 -13.10 -18.77 12.18
C LYS A 262 -14.11 -17.66 12.50
N LYS A 263 -13.66 -16.55 13.09
CA LYS A 263 -14.51 -15.39 13.38
C LYS A 263 -15.10 -14.75 12.11
N LEU A 264 -14.35 -14.71 11.01
CA LEU A 264 -14.85 -14.17 9.74
C LEU A 264 -15.83 -15.12 9.03
N ILE A 265 -15.74 -16.42 9.28
CA ILE A 265 -16.75 -17.39 8.81
C ILE A 265 -18.10 -17.13 9.51
N GLN A 266 -18.06 -16.72 10.78
CA GLN A 266 -19.24 -16.47 11.60
C GLN A 266 -19.77 -15.03 11.54
N THR A 267 -19.01 -14.11 10.94
CA THR A 267 -19.39 -12.70 10.85
C THR A 267 -20.02 -12.45 9.49
N GLU A 268 -21.17 -11.80 9.47
CA GLU A 268 -21.78 -11.37 8.22
C GLU A 268 -20.92 -10.28 7.56
N VAL A 269 -20.47 -10.56 6.33
CA VAL A 269 -19.65 -9.65 5.55
C VAL A 269 -20.52 -9.02 4.48
N ARG A 270 -20.54 -7.69 4.41
CA ARG A 270 -21.29 -6.97 3.39
C ARG A 270 -20.48 -6.85 2.11
N ILE A 271 -21.14 -7.05 0.98
CA ILE A 271 -20.54 -6.87 -0.33
C ILE A 271 -20.91 -5.47 -0.83
N CYS A 272 -19.89 -4.66 -1.09
CA CYS A 272 -20.06 -3.38 -1.76
C CYS A 272 -20.06 -3.58 -3.26
N SER A 273 -21.17 -3.22 -3.90
CA SER A 273 -21.35 -3.28 -5.34
C SER A 273 -20.98 -2.01 -6.09
N HIS A 274 -20.69 -0.91 -5.39
CA HIS A 274 -20.36 0.35 -6.04
C HIS A 274 -19.07 0.22 -6.87
N SER A 275 -19.08 0.79 -8.08
CA SER A 275 -17.90 0.97 -8.93
C SER A 275 -17.05 2.12 -8.37
N ILE A 276 -16.05 1.80 -7.57
CA ILE A 276 -15.15 2.79 -6.98
C ILE A 276 -13.89 2.85 -7.83
N VAL A 277 -13.66 4.02 -8.44
CA VAL A 277 -12.49 4.27 -9.29
C VAL A 277 -11.59 5.28 -8.60
N VAL A 278 -10.39 4.85 -8.22
CA VAL A 278 -9.35 5.71 -7.67
C VAL A 278 -8.35 6.04 -8.77
N VAL A 279 -8.13 7.32 -9.06
CA VAL A 279 -7.21 7.79 -10.10
C VAL A 279 -5.96 8.40 -9.48
N GLY A 280 -4.81 7.79 -9.76
CA GLY A 280 -3.49 8.20 -9.28
C GLY A 280 -2.97 7.25 -8.19
N ALA A 281 -1.95 6.47 -8.52
CA ALA A 281 -1.23 5.62 -7.56
C ALA A 281 -0.20 6.45 -6.74
N SER A 282 -0.67 7.56 -6.16
CA SER A 282 0.10 8.31 -5.16
C SER A 282 0.04 7.61 -3.80
N ASP A 283 0.82 8.09 -2.84
CA ASP A 283 0.84 7.51 -1.50
C ASP A 283 -0.54 7.59 -0.83
N THR A 284 -1.29 8.67 -1.10
CA THR A 284 -2.69 8.84 -0.68
C THR A 284 -3.61 7.81 -1.34
N GLY A 285 -3.52 7.62 -2.65
CA GLY A 285 -4.36 6.66 -3.38
C GLY A 285 -4.09 5.20 -2.97
N ILE A 286 -2.82 4.85 -2.79
CA ILE A 286 -2.41 3.51 -2.34
C ILE A 286 -2.84 3.27 -0.90
N ALA A 287 -2.64 4.22 0.01
CA ALA A 287 -3.08 4.10 1.41
C ALA A 287 -4.62 3.97 1.53
N ALA A 288 -5.37 4.71 0.70
CA ALA A 288 -6.82 4.57 0.64
C ALA A 288 -7.24 3.16 0.19
N ILE A 289 -6.67 2.68 -0.93
CA ILE A 289 -6.96 1.33 -1.44
C ILE A 289 -6.57 0.24 -0.46
N GLU A 290 -5.42 0.38 0.19
CA GLU A 290 -4.96 -0.58 1.18
C GLU A 290 -5.95 -0.72 2.33
N LYS A 291 -6.40 0.42 2.88
CA LYS A 291 -7.42 0.44 3.93
C LYS A 291 -8.75 -0.16 3.46
N LEU A 292 -9.21 0.15 2.24
CA LEU A 292 -10.44 -0.43 1.66
C LEU A 292 -10.32 -1.95 1.43
N ALA A 293 -9.18 -2.41 0.90
CA ALA A 293 -8.92 -3.82 0.62
C ALA A 293 -8.81 -4.66 1.89
N MET A 294 -8.38 -4.04 3.00
CA MET A 294 -8.21 -4.67 4.31
C MET A 294 -9.39 -4.45 5.25
N ASP A 295 -10.50 -3.87 4.76
CA ASP A 295 -11.70 -3.67 5.57
C ASP A 295 -12.27 -5.03 6.03
N LYS A 296 -12.60 -5.11 7.32
CA LYS A 296 -13.07 -6.36 7.95
C LYS A 296 -14.55 -6.63 7.70
N GLY A 297 -15.36 -5.57 7.53
CA GLY A 297 -16.81 -5.65 7.39
C GLY A 297 -17.31 -5.60 5.95
N LEU A 298 -16.50 -5.06 5.03
CA LEU A 298 -16.86 -4.85 3.64
C LEU A 298 -15.95 -5.61 2.67
N ILE A 299 -16.51 -6.12 1.58
CA ILE A 299 -15.78 -6.60 0.40
C ILE A 299 -16.14 -5.68 -0.76
N PHE A 300 -15.14 -5.00 -1.32
CA PHE A 300 -15.33 -4.19 -2.52
C PHE A 300 -15.17 -5.06 -3.76
N ASN A 301 -16.29 -5.37 -4.43
CA ASN A 301 -16.21 -6.17 -5.65
C ASN A 301 -15.58 -5.38 -6.79
N ASN A 302 -15.93 -4.10 -6.93
CA ASN A 302 -15.53 -3.25 -8.06
C ASN A 302 -14.68 -2.05 -7.63
N LEU A 303 -13.53 -2.36 -7.02
CA LEU A 303 -12.49 -1.38 -6.73
C LEU A 303 -11.47 -1.35 -7.88
N THR A 304 -11.25 -0.17 -8.47
CA THR A 304 -10.34 0.00 -9.61
C THR A 304 -9.34 1.11 -9.32
N LEU A 305 -8.03 0.83 -9.46
CA LEU A 305 -6.97 1.84 -9.43
C LEU A 305 -6.50 2.13 -10.85
N VAL A 306 -6.54 3.39 -11.23
CA VAL A 306 -6.07 3.90 -12.52
C VAL A 306 -4.78 4.67 -12.29
N SER A 307 -3.70 4.27 -12.95
CA SER A 307 -2.42 5.00 -12.91
C SER A 307 -1.61 4.67 -14.16
N ALA A 308 -0.82 5.63 -14.67
CA ALA A 308 0.06 5.38 -15.81
C ALA A 308 1.14 4.33 -15.47
N VAL A 309 1.53 4.29 -14.20
CA VAL A 309 2.55 3.40 -13.67
C VAL A 309 2.16 2.90 -12.28
N PHE A 310 2.60 1.69 -11.96
CA PHE A 310 2.45 1.06 -10.65
C PHE A 310 3.81 0.57 -10.14
N GLU A 311 3.90 0.32 -8.85
CA GLU A 311 5.16 0.09 -8.13
C GLU A 311 5.79 -1.28 -8.36
N ASP A 312 5.00 -2.29 -8.69
CA ASP A 312 5.48 -3.63 -9.05
C ASP A 312 5.90 -3.74 -10.52
N CYS A 313 5.80 -2.64 -11.29
CA CYS A 313 6.40 -2.58 -12.61
C CYS A 313 7.91 -2.56 -12.42
N THR A 314 8.60 -3.68 -12.65
CA THR A 314 10.07 -3.67 -12.75
C THR A 314 10.53 -2.96 -14.01
N GLU A 315 9.67 -2.91 -15.04
CA GLU A 315 9.91 -2.26 -16.33
C GLU A 315 8.63 -1.54 -16.82
N VAL A 316 8.79 -0.37 -17.42
CA VAL A 316 7.73 0.32 -18.17
C VAL A 316 8.08 0.35 -19.65
N SER A 317 7.13 -0.05 -20.51
CA SER A 317 7.24 0.13 -21.95
C SER A 317 6.74 1.53 -22.31
N LEU A 318 7.66 2.40 -22.74
CA LEU A 318 7.37 3.72 -23.30
C LEU A 318 7.65 3.67 -24.81
N GLY A 319 6.61 3.37 -25.60
CA GLY A 319 6.79 3.10 -27.03
C GLY A 319 7.65 1.83 -27.24
N HIS A 320 8.80 1.95 -27.90
CA HIS A 320 9.71 0.84 -28.18
C HIS A 320 10.80 0.59 -27.10
N LYS A 321 10.93 1.48 -26.10
CA LYS A 321 11.94 1.34 -25.03
C LYS A 321 11.31 0.76 -23.76
N LYS A 322 12.00 -0.23 -23.17
CA LYS A 322 11.73 -0.72 -21.82
C LYS A 322 12.67 -0.01 -20.85
N VAL A 323 12.11 0.70 -19.88
CA VAL A 323 12.88 1.41 -18.85
C VAL A 323 12.67 0.70 -17.51
N LYS A 324 13.75 0.38 -16.79
CA LYS A 324 13.64 -0.14 -15.42
C LYS A 324 13.09 0.94 -14.51
N VAL A 325 12.09 0.59 -13.72
CA VAL A 325 11.55 1.47 -12.68
C VAL A 325 12.51 1.43 -11.51
N GLU A 326 13.33 2.46 -11.37
CA GLU A 326 14.10 2.66 -10.15
C GLU A 326 13.19 3.25 -9.07
N GLU A 327 13.48 2.91 -7.81
CA GLU A 327 12.71 3.33 -6.64
C GLU A 327 12.61 4.87 -6.58
N ARG A 328 11.56 5.45 -5.94
CA ARG A 328 11.48 6.92 -5.85
C ARG A 328 12.76 7.44 -5.20
N GLN A 329 13.18 8.64 -5.57
CA GLN A 329 14.36 9.23 -4.93
C GLN A 329 14.14 9.53 -3.44
N ILE A 330 12.88 9.70 -3.04
CA ILE A 330 12.45 10.24 -1.75
C ILE A 330 11.24 9.46 -1.26
N ASN A 331 11.28 9.09 0.02
CA ASN A 331 10.23 8.33 0.70
C ASN A 331 9.88 6.99 0.01
N ASN A 332 10.84 6.07 -0.02
CA ASN A 332 10.64 4.69 -0.51
C ASN A 332 9.98 3.75 0.49
N PHE A 333 9.76 4.20 1.72
CA PHE A 333 9.15 3.38 2.77
C PHE A 333 7.73 2.95 2.38
N GLY A 334 7.44 1.66 2.51
CA GLY A 334 6.07 1.15 2.44
C GLY A 334 5.50 0.80 1.06
N ARG A 335 6.32 0.59 0.02
CA ARG A 335 5.80 0.36 -1.37
C ARG A 335 5.86 -1.06 -1.90
N LYS A 336 6.68 -1.91 -1.30
CA LYS A 336 6.59 -3.36 -1.51
C LYS A 336 5.40 -3.90 -0.70
N LYS A 337 4.18 -3.51 -1.12
CA LYS A 337 2.90 -3.94 -0.54
C LYS A 337 2.31 -5.06 -1.39
N TYR A 338 2.87 -6.25 -1.19
CA TYR A 338 2.43 -7.47 -1.86
C TYR A 338 1.03 -7.88 -1.37
N GLY A 339 0.13 -8.24 -2.29
CA GLY A 339 -1.20 -8.79 -1.97
C GLY A 339 -2.40 -7.99 -2.47
N LEU A 340 -2.25 -6.70 -2.81
CA LEU A 340 -3.36 -5.87 -3.32
C LEU A 340 -3.90 -6.32 -4.68
N ASN A 341 -3.11 -7.08 -5.45
CA ASN A 341 -3.49 -7.56 -6.79
C ASN A 341 -4.70 -8.53 -6.78
N ILE A 342 -5.13 -9.01 -5.62
CA ILE A 342 -6.23 -9.99 -5.50
C ILE A 342 -7.58 -9.28 -5.37
N SER A 343 -7.62 -8.14 -4.67
CA SER A 343 -8.84 -7.40 -4.35
C SER A 343 -9.05 -6.15 -5.22
N LEU A 344 -8.11 -5.85 -6.13
CA LEU A 344 -8.08 -4.61 -6.89
C LEU A 344 -7.99 -4.87 -8.40
N ASN A 345 -8.79 -4.16 -9.19
CA ASN A 345 -8.56 -4.06 -10.63
C ASN A 345 -7.55 -2.94 -10.91
N ARG A 346 -6.50 -3.25 -11.67
CA ARG A 346 -5.46 -2.27 -12.00
C ARG A 346 -5.54 -1.89 -13.46
N VAL A 347 -5.74 -0.60 -13.69
CA VAL A 347 -5.87 0.01 -15.01
C VAL A 347 -4.64 0.84 -15.30
N ARG A 348 -3.82 0.39 -16.23
CA ARG A 348 -2.61 1.10 -16.63
C ARG A 348 -2.93 2.15 -17.68
N ALA A 349 -3.32 3.35 -17.24
CA ALA A 349 -3.74 4.41 -18.13
C ALA A 349 -3.55 5.81 -17.52
N THR A 350 -3.55 6.83 -18.37
CA THR A 350 -3.57 8.24 -17.94
C THR A 350 -4.96 8.82 -18.14
N LEU A 351 -5.51 9.48 -17.11
CA LEU A 351 -6.75 10.24 -17.19
C LEU A 351 -6.57 11.45 -18.12
N VAL A 352 -7.50 11.64 -19.07
CA VAL A 352 -7.52 12.81 -19.97
C VAL A 352 -8.84 13.56 -19.97
N GLY A 353 -9.92 12.98 -19.47
CA GLY A 353 -11.22 13.64 -19.36
C GLY A 353 -12.10 13.00 -18.31
N ILE A 354 -13.06 13.75 -17.78
CA ILE A 354 -14.09 13.28 -16.86
C ILE A 354 -15.44 13.71 -17.43
N ASN A 355 -16.30 12.75 -17.73
CA ASN A 355 -17.70 13.00 -18.05
C ASN A 355 -18.53 12.74 -16.79
N SER A 356 -18.90 13.82 -16.10
CA SER A 356 -19.68 13.78 -14.86
C SER A 356 -21.14 13.42 -15.06
N ASN A 357 -21.72 13.72 -16.23
CA ASN A 357 -23.11 13.42 -16.57
C ASN A 357 -23.31 11.90 -16.77
N ASP A 358 -22.44 11.27 -17.56
CA ASP A 358 -22.50 9.83 -17.83
C ASP A 358 -21.77 8.99 -16.77
N ARG A 359 -21.14 9.64 -15.79
CA ARG A 359 -20.30 9.05 -14.74
C ARG A 359 -19.22 8.12 -15.31
N LYS A 360 -18.42 8.66 -16.23
CA LYS A 360 -17.32 7.95 -16.87
C LYS A 360 -16.06 8.80 -16.89
N ILE A 361 -14.91 8.16 -16.77
CA ILE A 361 -13.62 8.79 -17.06
C ILE A 361 -13.15 8.40 -18.46
N ILE A 362 -12.49 9.32 -19.14
CA ILE A 362 -11.88 9.14 -20.45
C ILE A 362 -10.37 9.03 -20.26
N LEU A 363 -9.81 7.99 -20.86
CA LEU A 363 -8.39 7.65 -20.75
C LEU A 363 -7.64 8.00 -22.04
N ARG A 364 -6.32 8.13 -21.95
CA ARG A 364 -5.48 8.61 -23.06
C ARG A 364 -5.58 7.75 -24.32
N ASP A 365 -5.87 6.46 -24.18
CA ASP A 365 -6.09 5.54 -25.30
C ASP A 365 -7.49 5.65 -25.92
N GLY A 366 -8.32 6.59 -25.46
CA GLY A 366 -9.70 6.80 -25.90
C GLY A 366 -10.71 5.90 -25.18
N SER A 367 -10.28 5.02 -24.27
CA SER A 367 -11.20 4.16 -23.54
C SER A 367 -11.99 4.92 -22.46
N GLU A 368 -13.21 4.44 -22.19
CA GLU A 368 -14.09 4.98 -21.16
C GLU A 368 -14.24 3.99 -20.00
N LEU A 369 -14.14 4.47 -18.76
CA LEU A 369 -14.33 3.66 -17.56
C LEU A 369 -15.46 4.24 -16.68
N PRO A 370 -16.56 3.50 -16.44
CA PRO A 370 -17.66 3.98 -15.61
C PRO A 370 -17.34 3.90 -14.12
N TYR A 371 -17.90 4.84 -13.36
CA TYR A 371 -17.78 4.91 -11.90
C TYR A 371 -19.12 5.24 -11.24
N ASP A 372 -19.31 4.75 -10.01
CA ASP A 372 -20.32 5.26 -9.10
C ASP A 372 -19.71 6.32 -8.18
N LEU A 373 -18.46 6.09 -7.77
CA LEU A 373 -17.66 7.03 -6.99
C LEU A 373 -16.26 7.15 -7.61
N LEU A 374 -15.89 8.36 -8.00
CA LEU A 374 -14.56 8.71 -8.51
C LEU A 374 -13.74 9.36 -7.39
N VAL A 375 -12.51 8.91 -7.18
CA VAL A 375 -11.60 9.46 -6.17
C VAL A 375 -10.32 9.91 -6.87
N LEU A 376 -10.05 11.21 -6.85
CA LEU A 376 -8.90 11.82 -7.51
C LEU A 376 -7.73 11.97 -6.52
N THR A 377 -6.65 11.25 -6.76
CA THR A 377 -5.43 11.23 -5.94
C THR A 377 -4.17 11.41 -6.79
N THR A 378 -4.25 12.18 -7.87
CA THR A 378 -3.14 12.36 -8.83
C THR A 378 -1.99 13.20 -8.30
N GLY A 379 -2.17 13.89 -7.16
CA GLY A 379 -1.13 14.71 -6.55
C GLY A 379 -0.74 15.93 -7.39
N LYS A 380 0.37 16.56 -7.00
CA LYS A 380 1.03 17.63 -7.76
C LYS A 380 2.39 17.10 -8.24
N GLN A 381 2.94 17.72 -9.27
CA GLN A 381 4.23 17.39 -9.84
C GLN A 381 5.01 18.69 -10.07
N TYR A 382 6.35 18.65 -10.00
CA TYR A 382 7.14 19.79 -10.45
C TYR A 382 6.92 20.04 -11.94
N SER A 383 7.01 21.29 -12.37
CA SER A 383 7.14 21.63 -13.78
C SER A 383 8.45 21.04 -14.30
N GLY A 384 8.40 19.85 -14.88
CA GLY A 384 9.59 19.20 -15.45
C GLY A 384 10.14 19.89 -16.67
N LEU A 385 11.25 19.32 -17.16
CA LEU A 385 12.01 19.73 -18.35
C LEU A 385 11.23 20.75 -19.16
N VAL A 386 11.67 22.01 -19.16
CA VAL A 386 10.90 23.09 -19.78
C VAL A 386 10.63 22.82 -21.28
N ASP A 387 11.43 21.93 -21.88
CA ASP A 387 11.29 21.34 -23.22
C ASP A 387 10.10 20.40 -23.42
N ASN A 388 9.56 19.80 -22.35
CA ASN A 388 8.41 18.91 -22.41
C ASN A 388 7.45 19.12 -21.22
N PRO A 389 6.71 20.24 -21.19
CA PRO A 389 5.90 20.68 -20.04
C PRO A 389 4.68 19.78 -19.74
N ILE A 390 4.50 18.71 -20.50
CA ILE A 390 3.48 17.67 -20.27
C ILE A 390 3.99 16.66 -19.21
N ARG A 391 5.31 16.47 -19.10
CA ARG A 391 5.94 15.56 -18.12
C ARG A 391 6.33 16.37 -16.89
N GLY A 392 5.58 16.25 -15.81
CA GLY A 392 6.06 16.76 -14.53
C GLY A 392 7.07 15.82 -13.90
N VAL A 393 7.88 16.35 -13.00
CA VAL A 393 8.92 15.58 -12.31
C VAL A 393 8.40 15.16 -10.96
N GLU A 394 7.94 13.93 -10.82
CA GLU A 394 7.82 13.25 -9.52
C GLU A 394 7.87 11.74 -9.71
N GLY A 395 8.48 11.04 -8.74
CA GLY A 395 8.61 9.59 -8.74
C GLY A 395 9.25 9.04 -10.03
N LEU A 396 8.51 8.19 -10.75
CA LEU A 396 9.00 7.51 -11.95
C LEU A 396 9.42 8.43 -13.09
N ALA A 397 8.68 9.53 -13.30
CA ALA A 397 9.03 10.51 -14.33
C ALA A 397 10.42 11.11 -14.08
N PHE A 398 10.89 11.10 -12.83
CA PHE A 398 12.22 11.55 -12.50
C PHE A 398 13.30 10.56 -12.94
N SER A 399 13.10 9.27 -12.67
CA SER A 399 14.00 8.22 -13.15
C SER A 399 14.10 8.20 -14.68
N GLU A 400 12.99 8.47 -15.38
CA GLU A 400 12.99 8.60 -16.84
C GLU A 400 13.85 9.78 -17.30
N ILE A 401 13.71 10.96 -16.68
CA ILE A 401 14.55 12.13 -16.99
C ILE A 401 16.03 11.81 -16.76
N VAL A 402 16.36 11.20 -15.63
CA VAL A 402 17.73 10.78 -15.31
C VAL A 402 18.27 9.76 -16.34
N ASN A 403 17.41 8.89 -16.89
CA ASN A 403 17.76 7.94 -17.95
C ASN A 403 17.96 8.60 -19.33
N ASP A 404 17.29 9.71 -19.60
CA ASP A 404 17.39 10.41 -20.89
C ASP A 404 18.63 11.33 -20.97
N ILE A 405 19.24 11.67 -19.83
CA ILE A 405 20.44 12.52 -19.76
C ILE A 405 21.70 11.72 -20.14
N SER A 406 22.48 12.26 -21.09
CA SER A 406 23.70 11.62 -21.60
C SER A 406 24.97 12.26 -21.04
N GLU A 407 26.07 11.49 -20.99
CA GLU A 407 27.40 12.02 -20.67
C GLU A 407 27.80 13.08 -21.71
N GLY A 408 27.88 14.34 -21.31
CA GLY A 408 28.13 15.46 -22.23
C GLY A 408 27.12 16.61 -22.09
N ASP A 409 25.90 16.29 -21.66
CA ASP A 409 24.82 17.27 -21.59
C ASP A 409 24.98 18.20 -20.38
N GLY A 410 24.93 19.52 -20.60
CA GLY A 410 24.86 20.50 -19.51
C GLY A 410 23.48 20.49 -18.85
N ILE A 411 23.43 20.52 -17.51
CA ILE A 411 22.21 20.37 -16.71
C ILE A 411 22.09 21.59 -15.79
N PHE A 412 20.98 22.31 -15.93
CA PHE A 412 20.62 23.43 -15.06
C PHE A 412 19.44 23.03 -14.17
N VAL A 413 19.64 23.09 -12.86
CA VAL A 413 18.61 22.74 -11.86
C VAL A 413 18.29 23.99 -11.05
N ARG A 414 17.02 24.41 -11.04
CA ARG A 414 16.56 25.49 -10.15
C ARG A 414 15.70 24.91 -9.04
N SER A 415 16.05 25.13 -7.78
CA SER A 415 15.29 24.60 -6.65
C SER A 415 15.74 25.14 -5.28
N ASN A 416 14.78 25.35 -4.38
CA ASN A 416 15.01 25.54 -2.94
C ASN A 416 14.50 24.32 -2.14
N ASN A 417 14.54 23.13 -2.73
CA ASN A 417 13.98 21.92 -2.15
C ASN A 417 15.01 20.78 -2.06
N ILE A 418 14.93 20.00 -0.99
CA ILE A 418 15.79 18.83 -0.72
C ILE A 418 15.73 17.81 -1.87
N ASN A 419 14.64 17.81 -2.62
CA ASN A 419 14.44 16.98 -3.79
C ASN A 419 15.48 17.23 -4.89
N ALA A 420 16.00 18.45 -5.02
CA ALA A 420 17.06 18.75 -5.98
C ALA A 420 18.43 18.21 -5.54
N LEU A 421 18.71 18.18 -4.23
CA LEU A 421 19.94 17.58 -3.72
C LEU A 421 19.95 16.06 -3.92
N GLY A 422 18.80 15.41 -3.72
CA GLY A 422 18.61 13.99 -4.06
C GLY A 422 18.78 13.71 -5.56
N PHE A 423 18.29 14.61 -6.40
CA PHE A 423 18.43 14.50 -7.86
C PHE A 423 19.88 14.56 -8.31
N ILE A 424 20.62 15.56 -7.83
CA ILE A 424 22.04 15.73 -8.16
C ILE A 424 22.82 14.50 -7.72
N GLN A 425 22.55 13.96 -6.52
CA GLN A 425 23.20 12.73 -6.06
C GLN A 425 22.94 11.54 -7.01
N GLN A 426 21.75 11.39 -7.59
CA GLN A 426 21.51 10.33 -8.58
C GLN A 426 22.23 10.54 -9.90
N LEU A 427 22.35 11.79 -10.37
CA LEU A 427 23.16 12.10 -11.56
C LEU A 427 24.63 11.70 -11.33
N LEU A 428 25.15 11.96 -10.14
CA LEU A 428 26.51 11.59 -9.74
C LEU A 428 26.69 10.07 -9.66
N GLU A 429 25.72 9.32 -9.12
CA GLU A 429 25.75 7.84 -9.08
C GLU A 429 25.77 7.22 -10.49
N ARG A 430 25.28 7.95 -11.49
CA ARG A 430 25.32 7.58 -12.92
C ARG A 430 26.56 8.07 -13.67
N LYS A 431 27.57 8.56 -12.95
CA LYS A 431 28.85 9.03 -13.50
C LYS A 431 28.75 10.26 -14.41
N ILE A 432 27.67 11.04 -14.31
CA ILE A 432 27.63 12.37 -14.94
C ILE A 432 28.67 13.25 -14.26
N LYS A 433 29.45 14.00 -15.06
CA LYS A 433 30.53 14.82 -14.50
C LYS A 433 29.93 15.96 -13.69
N PRO A 434 30.38 16.20 -12.45
CA PRO A 434 29.85 17.28 -11.61
C PRO A 434 29.93 18.66 -12.27
N SER A 435 30.97 18.91 -13.09
CA SER A 435 31.18 20.15 -13.83
C SER A 435 30.09 20.48 -14.86
N GLN A 436 29.22 19.52 -15.17
CA GLN A 436 28.09 19.70 -16.09
C GLN A 436 26.82 20.15 -15.36
N ILE A 437 26.82 20.14 -14.03
CA ILE A 437 25.66 20.40 -13.20
C ILE A 437 25.77 21.81 -12.63
N THR A 438 24.73 22.61 -12.87
CA THR A 438 24.54 23.93 -12.26
C THR A 438 23.29 23.90 -11.39
N LEU A 439 23.43 24.18 -10.09
CA LEU A 439 22.32 24.33 -9.16
C LEU A 439 22.12 25.81 -8.85
N ALA A 440 20.94 26.32 -9.18
CA ALA A 440 20.48 27.67 -8.87
C ALA A 440 19.40 27.65 -7.79
N TYR A 441 19.50 28.55 -6.81
CA TYR A 441 18.55 28.67 -5.71
C TYR A 441 18.24 30.15 -5.43
N GLU A 442 17.02 30.45 -4.98
CA GLU A 442 16.49 31.84 -4.88
C GLU A 442 17.04 32.60 -3.68
N ASN A 443 17.30 31.92 -2.56
CA ASN A 443 17.77 32.53 -1.32
C ASN A 443 19.07 31.84 -0.87
N ASP A 444 19.08 31.33 0.37
CA ASP A 444 20.15 30.59 1.00
C ASP A 444 19.90 29.08 0.92
N LEU A 445 20.98 28.29 0.76
CA LEU A 445 20.91 26.83 0.72
C LEU A 445 20.36 26.26 2.04
N GLU A 446 20.52 27.00 3.13
CA GLU A 446 20.04 26.73 4.47
C GLU A 446 18.50 26.54 4.50
N GLU A 447 17.75 27.27 3.66
CA GLU A 447 16.29 27.15 3.57
C GLU A 447 15.82 25.77 3.10
N ILE A 448 16.68 25.03 2.39
CA ILE A 448 16.38 23.66 1.94
C ILE A 448 16.15 22.71 3.12
N PHE A 449 16.81 22.98 4.25
CA PHE A 449 16.72 22.18 5.48
C PHE A 449 15.75 22.78 6.49
N ASP A 450 15.02 23.85 6.13
CA ASP A 450 14.07 24.49 7.01
C ASP A 450 12.83 23.58 7.22
N LEU A 451 12.51 23.30 8.49
CA LEU A 451 11.26 22.65 8.85
C LEU A 451 10.08 23.63 8.89
N GLY A 452 10.23 24.86 8.38
CA GLY A 452 9.18 25.87 8.27
C GLY A 452 8.82 26.45 9.62
N ASP A 453 7.52 26.50 9.95
CA ASP A 453 7.02 27.22 11.13
C ASP A 453 7.61 26.75 12.48
N ILE A 454 8.14 25.52 12.57
CA ILE A 454 8.88 25.02 13.74
C ILE A 454 10.13 25.88 14.01
N ASN A 455 10.81 26.35 12.97
CA ASN A 455 11.99 27.21 13.09
C ASN A 455 11.65 28.69 13.24
N LYS A 456 10.39 29.11 13.03
CA LYS A 456 9.96 30.51 13.12
C LYS A 456 9.61 30.97 14.55
N GLU A 457 9.59 30.06 15.54
CA GLU A 457 9.16 30.34 16.92
C GLU A 457 10.04 31.30 17.71
N ARG A 458 11.20 31.71 17.18
CA ARG A 458 11.87 32.92 17.68
C ARG A 458 12.44 33.72 16.52
N LYS A 459 12.11 35.01 16.50
CA LYS A 459 12.96 36.08 15.92
C LYS A 459 14.31 36.22 16.65
N LEU A 460 14.78 35.16 17.31
CA LEU A 460 16.15 35.00 17.78
C LEU A 460 16.68 33.75 17.10
N THR A 461 17.50 34.02 16.07
CA THR A 461 18.42 33.10 15.38
C THR A 461 17.72 32.04 14.51
N ASN A 462 17.86 32.07 13.18
CA ASN A 462 19.08 31.61 12.50
C ASN A 462 20.04 30.97 13.50
N GLY A 463 19.61 29.88 14.16
CA GLY A 463 20.48 29.19 15.11
C GLY A 463 21.79 28.92 14.39
N PRO A 464 22.97 29.31 14.94
CA PRO A 464 24.29 29.25 14.26
C PRO A 464 24.76 27.84 13.86
N GLU A 465 23.85 26.86 13.87
CA GLU A 465 24.10 25.45 13.65
C GLU A 465 23.29 24.86 12.48
N LEU A 466 22.15 25.42 12.04
CA LEU A 466 21.55 25.04 10.72
C LEU A 466 22.55 25.24 9.59
N ASP A 467 23.36 26.28 9.73
CA ASP A 467 24.52 26.62 8.92
C ASP A 467 25.48 25.43 8.72
N LYS A 468 25.68 24.55 9.71
CA LYS A 468 26.69 23.48 9.63
C LYS A 468 26.34 22.41 8.59
N VAL A 469 25.08 21.95 8.54
CA VAL A 469 24.65 20.90 7.58
C VAL A 469 24.64 21.46 6.17
N ALA A 470 24.03 22.64 5.99
CA ALA A 470 23.99 23.31 4.69
C ALA A 470 25.41 23.66 4.19
N ALA A 471 26.28 24.21 5.05
CA ALA A 471 27.66 24.49 4.71
C ALA A 471 28.45 23.22 4.37
N ARG A 472 28.23 22.11 5.08
CA ARG A 472 28.86 20.82 4.76
C ARG A 472 28.45 20.35 3.37
N VAL A 473 27.16 20.38 3.05
CA VAL A 473 26.65 19.97 1.72
C VAL A 473 27.13 20.91 0.62
N ARG A 474 27.13 22.24 0.86
CA ARG A 474 27.68 23.27 -0.03
C ARG A 474 29.16 23.02 -0.34
N ASN A 475 29.96 22.73 0.69
CA ASN A 475 31.38 22.46 0.53
C ASN A 475 31.64 21.16 -0.23
N GLU A 476 30.85 20.11 0.00
CA GLU A 476 30.96 18.86 -0.77
C GLU A 476 30.57 19.06 -2.25
N MET A 477 29.51 19.82 -2.55
CA MET A 477 29.15 20.16 -3.93
C MET A 477 30.27 20.92 -4.65
N ARG A 478 30.88 21.91 -3.99
CA ARG A 478 32.01 22.69 -4.53
C ARG A 478 33.26 21.81 -4.75
N LYS A 479 33.58 20.91 -3.82
CA LYS A 479 34.70 19.95 -3.96
C LYS A 479 34.52 19.01 -5.12
N LEU A 480 33.29 18.53 -5.34
CA LEU A 480 32.97 17.65 -6.47
C LEU A 480 33.03 18.40 -7.80
N GLY A 481 32.81 19.72 -7.80
CA GLY A 481 32.85 20.57 -8.99
C GLY A 481 31.47 20.92 -9.56
N VAL A 482 30.42 20.87 -8.73
CA VAL A 482 29.08 21.37 -9.10
C VAL A 482 29.07 22.89 -9.03
N THR A 483 28.56 23.55 -10.06
CA THR A 483 28.41 25.01 -10.10
C THR A 483 27.20 25.43 -9.26
N LEU A 484 27.38 26.33 -8.30
CA LEU A 484 26.32 26.84 -7.42
C LEU A 484 26.05 28.31 -7.75
N LEU A 485 24.79 28.65 -8.01
CA LEU A 485 24.31 30.01 -8.23
C LEU A 485 23.35 30.40 -7.11
N GLU A 486 23.66 31.49 -6.43
CA GLU A 486 22.90 32.00 -5.28
C GLU A 486 22.04 33.19 -5.73
N ASN A 487 20.93 33.44 -5.06
CA ASN A 487 20.02 34.57 -5.33
C ASN A 487 19.41 34.60 -6.75
N VAL A 488 19.03 33.43 -7.26
CA VAL A 488 18.44 33.27 -8.60
C VAL A 488 16.92 33.18 -8.52
N GLU A 489 16.25 34.34 -8.53
CA GLU A 489 14.77 34.43 -8.53
C GLU A 489 14.14 34.16 -9.90
N GLU A 490 14.82 34.53 -10.99
CA GLU A 490 14.31 34.41 -12.34
C GLU A 490 15.41 33.94 -13.30
N TYR A 491 14.98 33.29 -14.38
CA TYR A 491 15.85 32.88 -15.48
C TYR A 491 15.12 33.07 -16.80
N GLU A 492 15.87 33.36 -17.86
CA GLU A 492 15.34 33.49 -19.21
C GLU A 492 15.92 32.42 -20.13
N ILE A 493 15.10 31.86 -21.02
CA ILE A 493 15.55 30.88 -22.00
C ILE A 493 15.89 31.63 -23.28
N ILE A 494 17.17 31.80 -23.57
CA ILE A 494 17.64 32.60 -24.72
C ILE A 494 17.63 31.79 -26.01
N LYS A 495 18.15 30.56 -26.00
CA LYS A 495 18.29 29.74 -27.20
C LYS A 495 17.49 28.45 -27.08
N ARG A 496 16.60 28.25 -28.05
CA ARG A 496 15.90 26.97 -28.29
C ARG A 496 16.28 26.46 -29.67
N ASP A 497 16.83 25.25 -29.72
CA ASP A 497 17.04 24.53 -30.97
C ASP A 497 15.84 23.60 -31.19
N GLY A 498 14.80 24.14 -31.81
CA GLY A 498 13.50 23.47 -31.95
C GLY A 498 12.76 23.29 -30.62
N LYS A 499 12.72 22.05 -30.10
CA LYS A 499 12.06 21.70 -28.82
C LYS A 499 13.04 21.61 -27.64
N ASN A 500 14.34 21.76 -27.86
CA ASN A 500 15.36 21.59 -26.82
C ASN A 500 15.95 22.95 -26.43
N ILE A 501 16.19 23.15 -25.14
CA ILE A 501 16.95 24.29 -24.63
C ILE A 501 18.42 24.08 -24.95
N SER A 502 19.11 25.15 -25.33
CA SER A 502 20.57 25.15 -25.48
C SER A 502 21.27 26.09 -24.51
N SER A 503 20.59 27.15 -24.04
CA SER A 503 21.11 28.01 -22.99
C SER A 503 20.04 28.70 -22.15
N VAL A 504 20.41 28.98 -20.91
CA VAL A 504 19.63 29.71 -19.92
C VAL A 504 20.44 30.91 -19.45
N CYS A 505 19.79 32.06 -19.33
CA CYS A 505 20.37 33.28 -18.81
C CYS A 505 19.89 33.54 -17.40
N VAL A 506 20.83 33.89 -16.53
CA VAL A 506 20.55 34.39 -15.19
C VAL A 506 21.17 35.78 -15.10
N GLY A 507 20.33 36.81 -15.01
CA GLY A 507 20.77 38.19 -15.20
C GLY A 507 21.40 38.36 -16.59
N ASP A 508 22.67 38.79 -16.62
CA ASP A 508 23.42 39.00 -17.86
C ASP A 508 24.34 37.81 -18.25
N THR A 509 24.34 36.72 -17.47
CA THR A 509 25.24 35.59 -17.67
C THR A 509 24.53 34.42 -18.36
N GLU A 510 25.07 33.98 -19.51
CA GLU A 510 24.58 32.83 -20.27
C GLU A 510 25.24 31.52 -19.80
N TYR A 511 24.41 30.52 -19.47
CA TYR A 511 24.82 29.16 -19.11
C TYR A 511 24.35 28.18 -20.17
N GLU A 512 25.29 27.43 -20.76
CA GLU A 512 24.95 26.36 -21.70
C GLU A 512 24.33 25.17 -20.96
N CYS A 513 23.11 24.80 -21.34
CA CYS A 513 22.45 23.63 -20.79
C CYS A 513 21.50 23.02 -21.81
N LYS A 514 21.45 21.70 -21.86
CA LYS A 514 20.52 20.93 -22.68
C LYS A 514 19.30 20.45 -21.90
N HIS A 515 19.43 20.37 -20.58
CA HIS A 515 18.36 19.97 -19.67
C HIS A 515 18.15 21.03 -18.60
N LEU A 516 16.97 21.63 -18.56
CA LEU A 516 16.55 22.57 -17.52
C LEU A 516 15.49 21.93 -16.63
N VAL A 517 15.79 21.77 -15.34
CA VAL A 517 14.88 21.16 -14.36
C VAL A 517 14.51 22.18 -13.29
N ASP A 518 13.25 22.61 -13.29
CA ASP A 518 12.73 23.56 -12.31
C ASP A 518 11.89 22.83 -11.24
N MET A 519 12.43 22.75 -10.02
CA MET A 519 11.82 22.08 -8.87
C MET A 519 11.38 23.07 -7.78
N THR A 520 11.13 24.32 -8.14
CA THR A 520 10.66 25.35 -7.20
C THR A 520 9.21 25.13 -6.77
N LYS A 521 8.30 24.91 -7.74
CA LYS A 521 6.86 24.84 -7.50
C LYS A 521 6.23 23.58 -8.07
N LYS A 522 5.38 22.94 -7.25
CA LYS A 522 4.54 21.83 -7.69
C LYS A 522 3.19 22.32 -8.18
N SER A 523 2.70 21.72 -9.26
CA SER A 523 1.38 22.00 -9.82
C SER A 523 0.69 20.72 -10.28
N VAL A 524 -0.63 20.77 -10.44
CA VAL A 524 -1.38 19.66 -11.04
C VAL A 524 -0.98 19.54 -12.52
N SER A 525 -0.82 18.31 -13.01
CA SER A 525 -0.50 18.07 -14.43
C SER A 525 -1.47 18.82 -15.35
N LYS A 526 -0.95 19.46 -16.40
CA LYS A 526 -1.77 20.20 -17.38
C LYS A 526 -2.90 19.34 -17.96
N THR A 527 -2.62 18.06 -18.21
CA THR A 527 -3.62 17.10 -18.71
C THR A 527 -4.74 16.86 -17.68
N VAL A 528 -4.38 16.66 -16.42
CA VAL A 528 -5.37 16.47 -15.34
C VAL A 528 -6.13 17.77 -15.11
N PHE A 529 -5.45 18.91 -15.01
CA PHE A 529 -6.06 20.22 -14.84
C PHE A 529 -7.09 20.51 -15.95
N LYS A 530 -6.76 20.22 -17.21
CA LYS A 530 -7.72 20.30 -18.31
C LYS A 530 -8.94 19.41 -18.07
N ALA A 531 -8.73 18.15 -17.69
CA ALA A 531 -9.83 17.21 -17.39
C ALA A 531 -10.73 17.69 -16.24
N LEU A 532 -10.17 18.37 -15.22
CA LEU A 532 -10.94 18.95 -14.11
C LEU A 532 -11.79 20.14 -14.58
N ASN A 533 -11.20 21.03 -15.37
CA ASN A 533 -11.90 22.21 -15.91
C ASN A 533 -12.99 21.82 -16.89
N ASP A 534 -12.71 20.90 -17.81
CA ASP A 534 -13.69 20.39 -18.78
C ASP A 534 -14.87 19.70 -18.08
N ALA A 535 -14.65 19.16 -16.87
CA ALA A 535 -15.68 18.57 -16.03
C ALA A 535 -16.39 19.58 -15.09
N CYS A 536 -16.10 20.88 -15.22
CA CYS A 536 -16.65 21.98 -14.42
C CYS A 536 -16.42 21.81 -12.91
N LEU A 537 -15.30 21.22 -12.51
CA LEU A 537 -14.91 21.13 -11.10
C LEU A 537 -14.26 22.44 -10.63
N VAL A 538 -14.58 22.87 -9.41
CA VAL A 538 -14.08 24.15 -8.87
C VAL A 538 -12.59 24.04 -8.57
N TYR A 539 -11.79 24.85 -9.27
CA TYR A 539 -10.33 24.90 -9.11
C TYR A 539 -9.87 26.33 -8.79
N ASP A 540 -9.18 26.52 -7.67
CA ASP A 540 -8.66 27.82 -7.20
C ASP A 540 -7.24 27.65 -6.68
N GLY A 541 -6.28 27.53 -7.61
CA GLY A 541 -4.89 27.12 -7.34
C GLY A 541 -4.71 25.63 -6.99
N ALA A 542 -5.76 25.01 -6.43
CA ALA A 542 -5.91 23.58 -6.16
C ALA A 542 -7.39 23.18 -6.30
N LEU A 543 -7.67 21.88 -6.40
CA LEU A 543 -9.03 21.34 -6.50
C LEU A 543 -9.76 21.53 -5.16
N VAL A 544 -10.91 22.21 -5.20
CA VAL A 544 -11.65 22.59 -3.99
C VAL A 544 -12.51 21.43 -3.50
N ILE A 545 -12.37 21.10 -2.21
CA ILE A 545 -13.10 20.02 -1.53
C ILE A 545 -13.78 20.50 -0.23
N ASP A 546 -14.83 19.82 0.19
CA ASP A 546 -15.43 20.01 1.52
C ASP A 546 -14.75 19.17 2.62
N SER A 547 -15.28 19.21 3.85
CA SER A 547 -14.77 18.44 5.00
C SER A 547 -14.91 16.92 4.82
N THR A 548 -15.69 16.45 3.85
CA THR A 548 -15.86 15.03 3.47
C THR A 548 -15.07 14.66 2.21
N PHE A 549 -14.15 15.53 1.77
CA PHE A 549 -13.32 15.38 0.57
C PHE A 549 -14.11 15.34 -0.74
N SER A 550 -15.36 15.79 -0.72
CA SER A 550 -16.20 15.88 -1.91
C SER A 550 -15.91 17.16 -2.66
N THR A 551 -15.88 17.06 -3.99
CA THR A 551 -15.76 18.24 -4.87
C THR A 551 -17.13 18.91 -5.05
N SER A 552 -17.27 19.82 -6.02
CA SER A 552 -18.58 20.36 -6.43
C SER A 552 -19.56 19.29 -6.93
N ASN A 553 -19.10 18.07 -7.22
CA ASN A 553 -19.94 16.92 -7.54
C ASN A 553 -19.80 15.86 -6.44
N GLU A 554 -20.93 15.43 -5.85
CA GLU A 554 -20.96 14.46 -4.74
C GLU A 554 -20.40 13.08 -5.10
N ASN A 555 -20.43 12.71 -6.38
CA ASN A 555 -19.89 11.42 -6.87
C ASN A 555 -18.39 11.49 -7.18
N ILE A 556 -17.78 12.67 -7.00
CA ILE A 556 -16.35 12.90 -7.25
C ILE A 556 -15.71 13.44 -5.97
N MET A 557 -14.85 12.62 -5.39
CA MET A 557 -13.99 12.96 -4.26
C MET A 557 -12.58 13.28 -4.74
N ALA A 558 -11.82 14.01 -3.93
CA ALA A 558 -10.41 14.23 -4.18
C ALA A 558 -9.61 14.31 -2.88
N ALA A 559 -8.38 13.81 -2.90
CA ALA A 559 -7.50 13.82 -1.74
C ALA A 559 -6.02 13.96 -2.13
N GLY A 560 -5.20 14.34 -1.16
CA GLY A 560 -3.76 14.53 -1.34
C GLY A 560 -3.38 15.93 -1.83
N PRO A 561 -2.09 16.16 -2.18
CA PRO A 561 -1.52 17.50 -2.36
C PRO A 561 -2.19 18.42 -3.40
N MET A 562 -3.00 17.85 -4.30
CA MET A 562 -3.73 18.60 -5.34
C MET A 562 -4.97 19.34 -4.82
N THR A 563 -5.33 19.15 -3.56
CA THR A 563 -6.61 19.60 -2.99
C THR A 563 -6.47 20.74 -1.99
N LYS A 564 -7.54 21.50 -1.81
CA LYS A 564 -7.71 22.53 -0.77
C LYS A 564 -9.14 22.54 -0.27
N TYR A 565 -9.35 22.92 0.98
CA TYR A 565 -10.70 23.05 1.53
C TYR A 565 -11.44 24.27 0.99
N GLN A 566 -12.77 24.21 1.00
CA GLN A 566 -13.65 25.34 0.71
C GLN A 566 -13.41 26.50 1.71
N ARG A 567 -13.32 27.73 1.21
CA ARG A 567 -13.04 28.94 2.02
C ARG A 567 -14.01 29.13 3.20
N ARG A 568 -15.26 28.67 3.09
CA ARG A 568 -16.27 28.72 4.17
C ARG A 568 -15.88 27.94 5.43
N LEU A 569 -14.93 27.01 5.32
CA LEU A 569 -14.39 26.25 6.44
C LEU A 569 -13.28 27.02 7.18
N TYR A 570 -12.89 28.20 6.70
CA TYR A 570 -11.80 29.03 7.28
C TYR A 570 -10.50 28.24 7.50
N ALA A 571 -10.24 27.29 6.60
CA ALA A 571 -9.19 26.28 6.72
C ALA A 571 -8.13 26.42 5.61
N ASP A 572 -7.87 27.65 5.16
CA ASP A 572 -6.95 27.94 4.04
C ASP A 572 -5.53 27.41 4.30
N ASP A 573 -5.12 27.37 5.57
CA ASP A 573 -3.83 26.83 6.00
C ASP A 573 -3.79 25.29 6.07
N TRP A 574 -4.94 24.61 6.15
CA TRP A 574 -5.08 23.17 6.35
C TRP A 574 -5.17 22.44 5.00
N VAL A 575 -4.15 22.58 4.13
CA VAL A 575 -4.13 21.85 2.85
C VAL A 575 -3.52 20.46 3.00
N HIS A 576 -4.04 19.48 2.27
CA HIS A 576 -3.53 18.09 2.26
C HIS A 576 -2.03 17.97 1.93
N GLU A 577 -1.45 18.94 1.23
CA GLU A 577 -0.01 19.01 0.94
C GLU A 577 0.86 19.16 2.21
N LYS A 578 0.33 19.74 3.29
CA LYS A 578 1.06 19.90 4.57
C LYS A 578 0.94 18.70 5.49
N PHE A 579 0.17 17.67 5.10
CA PHE A 579 -0.13 16.50 5.93
C PHE A 579 0.55 15.24 5.41
N ASN A 580 0.69 14.24 6.28
CA ASN A 580 1.14 12.92 5.88
C ASN A 580 0.14 12.30 4.88
N SER A 581 0.61 11.99 3.67
CA SER A 581 -0.24 11.49 2.59
C SER A 581 -0.90 10.13 2.89
N ILE A 582 -0.29 9.30 3.75
CA ILE A 582 -0.84 8.00 4.17
C ILE A 582 -2.06 8.21 5.08
N ASP A 583 -1.99 9.13 6.03
CA ASP A 583 -3.10 9.47 6.93
C ASP A 583 -4.28 10.04 6.16
N VAL A 584 -4.01 10.97 5.23
CA VAL A 584 -5.04 11.52 4.32
C VAL A 584 -5.69 10.40 3.51
N GLY A 585 -4.91 9.43 3.02
CA GLY A 585 -5.42 8.27 2.29
C GLY A 585 -6.30 7.36 3.16
N ARG A 586 -5.88 7.07 4.39
CA ARG A 586 -6.67 6.28 5.35
C ARG A 586 -8.00 6.96 5.68
N ALA A 587 -8.00 8.27 5.92
CA ALA A 587 -9.23 9.03 6.15
C ALA A 587 -10.14 9.06 4.91
N THR A 588 -9.56 9.16 3.71
CA THR A 588 -10.32 9.07 2.45
C THR A 588 -11.06 7.74 2.35
N ALA A 589 -10.41 6.63 2.72
CA ALA A 589 -11.05 5.31 2.74
C ALA A 589 -12.19 5.21 3.76
N GLU A 590 -12.05 5.81 4.94
CA GLU A 590 -13.11 5.85 5.96
C GLU A 590 -14.33 6.63 5.46
N LEU A 591 -14.12 7.77 4.81
CA LEU A 591 -15.20 8.55 4.17
C LEU A 591 -15.88 7.79 3.02
N ILE A 592 -15.13 7.03 2.22
CA ILE A 592 -15.68 6.15 1.18
C ILE A 592 -16.57 5.07 1.81
N VAL A 593 -16.10 4.43 2.87
CA VAL A 593 -16.86 3.39 3.60
C VAL A 593 -18.17 3.97 4.14
N ASP A 594 -18.12 5.14 4.77
CA ASP A 594 -19.33 5.78 5.31
C ASP A 594 -20.32 6.14 4.21
N ARG A 595 -19.85 6.70 3.08
CA ARG A 595 -20.68 7.02 1.91
C ARG A 595 -21.33 5.77 1.31
N VAL A 596 -20.57 4.69 1.14
CA VAL A 596 -21.08 3.41 0.62
C VAL A 596 -22.13 2.80 1.55
N LEU A 597 -21.96 2.96 2.86
CA LEU A 597 -22.90 2.48 3.86
C LEU A 597 -24.12 3.40 4.06
N GLY A 598 -24.21 4.51 3.32
CA GLY A 598 -25.28 5.51 3.48
C GLY A 598 -25.22 6.26 4.81
N ARG A 599 -24.09 6.20 5.51
CA ARG A 599 -23.84 7.00 6.71
C ARG A 599 -23.52 8.40 6.22
N VAL A 600 -24.49 9.30 6.26
CA VAL A 600 -24.28 10.69 5.87
C VAL A 600 -23.36 11.31 6.91
N PRO A 601 -22.10 11.64 6.59
CA PRO A 601 -21.30 12.46 7.48
C PRO A 601 -22.03 13.81 7.52
N LYS A 602 -22.43 14.27 8.71
CA LYS A 602 -22.91 15.64 8.81
C LYS A 602 -21.77 16.52 8.31
N PRO A 603 -21.99 17.43 7.33
CA PRO A 603 -20.95 18.34 6.89
C PRO A 603 -20.56 19.21 8.09
N ASP A 604 -19.51 18.80 8.78
CA ASP A 604 -18.99 19.50 9.93
C ASP A 604 -18.25 20.74 9.44
N VAL A 605 -18.28 21.79 10.25
CA VAL A 605 -17.50 23.00 9.98
C VAL A 605 -16.01 22.73 10.23
N SER A 606 -15.69 21.70 11.03
CA SER A 606 -14.31 21.28 11.28
C SER A 606 -13.73 20.43 10.16
N VAL A 607 -12.49 20.75 9.76
CA VAL A 607 -11.69 19.91 8.86
C VAL A 607 -10.95 18.81 9.65
N PRO A 608 -10.74 17.62 9.06
CA PRO A 608 -9.91 16.59 9.66
C PRO A 608 -8.49 17.08 9.98
N VAL A 609 -7.98 16.70 11.16
CA VAL A 609 -6.61 16.98 11.59
C VAL A 609 -5.81 15.68 11.60
N PHE A 610 -4.66 15.69 10.94
CA PHE A 610 -3.77 14.53 10.85
C PHE A 610 -2.55 14.74 11.73
N LYS A 611 -2.20 13.74 12.55
CA LYS A 611 -1.15 13.84 13.56
C LYS A 611 0.17 13.20 13.15
N ALA A 612 0.20 12.28 12.17
CA ALA A 612 1.45 11.64 11.77
C ALA A 612 2.42 12.66 11.15
N PRO A 613 3.74 12.51 11.37
CA PRO A 613 4.72 13.43 10.82
C PRO A 613 4.76 13.39 9.30
N VAL A 614 5.10 14.52 8.69
CA VAL A 614 5.61 14.54 7.32
C VAL A 614 7.06 14.08 7.38
N VAL A 615 7.34 12.99 6.70
CA VAL A 615 8.68 12.40 6.63
C VAL A 615 9.27 12.69 5.27
N THR A 616 10.54 13.06 5.24
CA THR A 616 11.34 13.22 4.02
C THR A 616 12.67 12.53 4.20
N SER A 617 13.03 11.61 3.31
CA SER A 617 14.33 10.94 3.34
C SER A 617 14.91 10.78 1.95
N CYS A 618 16.21 11.02 1.81
CA CYS A 618 16.95 10.90 0.56
C CYS A 618 18.45 10.70 0.82
N LYS A 619 19.23 10.42 -0.23
CA LYS A 619 20.69 10.56 -0.19
C LYS A 619 21.07 11.95 -0.70
N LEU A 620 21.89 12.66 0.08
CA LEU A 620 22.44 13.96 -0.28
C LEU A 620 23.69 13.82 -1.12
N VAL A 621 24.07 14.93 -1.76
CA VAL A 621 25.34 15.04 -2.48
C VAL A 621 26.51 14.70 -1.56
N GLY A 622 27.38 13.80 -2.02
CA GLY A 622 28.46 13.23 -1.21
C GLY A 622 28.09 11.91 -0.51
N GLY A 623 26.92 11.33 -0.82
CA GLY A 623 26.54 9.98 -0.40
C GLY A 623 25.99 9.84 1.02
N ARG A 624 25.78 10.95 1.74
CA ARG A 624 25.19 10.94 3.09
C ARG A 624 23.68 10.70 3.04
N HIS A 625 23.15 9.94 3.99
CA HIS A 625 21.73 9.68 4.17
C HIS A 625 21.09 10.78 5.00
N TYR A 626 19.98 11.33 4.50
CA TYR A 626 19.19 12.37 5.14
C TYR A 626 17.82 11.85 5.53
N LEU A 627 17.36 12.26 6.72
CA LEU A 627 16.02 12.05 7.22
C LEU A 627 15.54 13.32 7.92
N SER A 628 14.33 13.75 7.60
CA SER A 628 13.60 14.80 8.29
C SER A 628 12.20 14.32 8.66
N CYS A 629 11.79 14.56 9.89
CA CYS A 629 10.43 14.33 10.37
C CYS A 629 9.87 15.64 10.93
N LYS A 630 8.72 16.06 10.44
CA LYS A 630 8.12 17.35 10.78
C LYS A 630 6.66 17.19 11.22
N ALA A 631 6.25 17.88 12.28
CA ALA A 631 4.84 18.00 12.65
C ALA A 631 4.01 18.68 11.55
N THR A 632 2.77 18.24 11.43
CA THR A 632 1.79 18.72 10.45
C THR A 632 1.01 19.94 10.93
N TYR A 633 0.94 20.14 12.24
CA TYR A 633 0.27 21.26 12.89
C TYR A 633 1.18 21.87 13.96
N PHE A 634 0.90 23.11 14.27
CA PHE A 634 1.65 23.91 15.23
C PHE A 634 0.75 24.20 16.43
N ASP A 635 1.23 23.90 17.64
CA ASP A 635 0.54 24.22 18.89
C ASP A 635 0.59 25.74 19.11
N ARG A 636 -0.39 26.47 18.55
CA ARG A 636 -0.62 27.89 18.89
C ARG A 636 -1.25 27.99 20.27
N LEU A 637 -0.59 27.50 21.32
CA LEU A 637 -1.02 27.82 22.68
C LEU A 637 -0.95 29.34 22.85
N ALA A 638 -2.05 29.94 23.29
CA ALA A 638 -2.13 31.35 23.65
C ALA A 638 -1.29 31.69 24.89
N ASP A 639 -0.82 30.67 25.62
CA ASP A 639 -0.01 30.82 26.81
C ASP A 639 1.46 31.07 26.44
N GLY A 640 1.80 32.33 26.18
CA GLY A 640 3.17 32.80 25.91
C GLY A 640 4.20 32.46 26.99
N MET A 641 3.77 31.98 28.17
CA MET A 641 4.64 31.49 29.25
C MET A 641 5.30 30.13 28.95
N LYS A 642 4.66 29.24 28.16
CA LYS A 642 5.20 27.90 27.86
C LYS A 642 6.01 27.84 26.57
N GLN A 643 5.79 28.76 25.61
CA GLN A 643 6.54 28.79 24.34
C GLN A 643 8.07 28.87 24.53
N GLY A 644 8.54 29.44 25.65
CA GLY A 644 9.96 29.52 25.96
C GLY A 644 10.64 28.18 26.31
N GLN A 645 9.87 27.10 26.48
CA GLN A 645 10.37 25.76 26.82
C GLN A 645 10.60 24.86 25.60
N ALA A 646 10.09 25.23 24.42
CA ALA A 646 10.43 24.55 23.18
C ALA A 646 11.91 24.74 22.86
N ARG A 647 12.60 23.66 22.46
CA ARG A 647 14.03 23.73 22.14
C ARG A 647 14.47 22.65 21.16
N TRP A 648 15.53 23.00 20.43
CA TRP A 648 16.34 22.05 19.66
C TRP A 648 17.43 21.45 20.53
N LEU A 649 17.60 20.14 20.45
CA LEU A 649 18.78 19.40 20.90
C LEU A 649 19.61 19.07 19.66
N VAL A 650 20.91 19.36 19.68
CA VAL A 650 21.79 19.24 18.52
C VAL A 650 23.10 18.56 18.91
N THR A 651 23.48 17.54 18.16
CA THR A 651 24.82 16.92 18.23
C THR A 651 25.38 16.80 16.83
N SER A 652 26.65 17.12 16.66
CA SER A 652 27.35 17.09 15.37
C SER A 652 28.73 16.48 15.53
N ASN A 653 29.01 15.42 14.77
CA ASN A 653 30.34 14.83 14.65
C ASN A 653 30.68 14.62 13.15
N ASP A 654 31.80 13.97 12.83
CA ASP A 654 32.22 13.78 11.43
C ASP A 654 31.35 12.82 10.63
N GLU A 655 30.68 11.89 11.33
CA GLU A 655 29.86 10.83 10.73
C GLU A 655 28.38 11.20 10.67
N CYS A 656 27.87 11.90 11.69
CA CYS A 656 26.46 12.17 11.90
C CYS A 656 26.18 13.58 12.43
N ASP A 657 25.19 14.24 11.82
CA ASP A 657 24.55 15.45 12.33
C ASP A 657 23.11 15.09 12.75
N SER A 658 22.81 15.25 14.04
CA SER A 658 21.52 14.83 14.63
C SER A 658 20.83 15.97 15.35
N ARG A 659 19.52 16.09 15.15
CA ARG A 659 18.70 17.15 15.73
C ARG A 659 17.34 16.62 16.13
N ILE A 660 16.90 16.97 17.34
CA ILE A 660 15.58 16.64 17.85
C ILE A 660 14.97 17.93 18.43
N HIS A 661 13.78 18.29 17.95
CA HIS A 661 12.99 19.39 18.47
C HIS A 661 11.94 18.87 19.44
N LEU A 662 11.88 19.50 20.61
CA LEU A 662 10.87 19.27 21.62
C LEU A 662 9.94 20.48 21.67
N ASN A 663 8.64 20.22 21.64
CA ASN A 663 7.63 21.26 21.87
C ASN A 663 7.64 21.72 23.35
N PRO A 664 6.87 22.76 23.72
CA PRO A 664 6.76 23.24 25.10
C PRO A 664 6.37 22.18 26.14
N PHE A 665 5.81 21.06 25.71
CA PHE A 665 5.39 19.95 26.58
C PHE A 665 6.41 18.81 26.65
N GLY A 666 7.61 19.00 26.10
CA GLY A 666 8.63 17.94 26.06
C GLY A 666 8.32 16.81 25.08
N ILE A 667 7.40 17.02 24.13
CA ILE A 667 7.05 16.04 23.10
C ILE A 667 7.89 16.27 21.85
N VAL A 668 8.44 15.20 21.29
CA VAL A 668 9.19 15.23 20.02
C VAL A 668 8.25 15.55 18.86
N ASN A 669 8.44 16.71 18.22
CA ASN A 669 7.62 17.17 17.10
C ASN A 669 8.44 17.62 15.86
N GLY A 670 9.77 17.51 15.92
CA GLY A 670 10.66 17.73 14.79
C GLY A 670 11.95 16.91 14.94
N MET A 671 12.46 16.34 13.86
CA MET A 671 13.74 15.61 13.87
C MET A 671 14.46 15.78 12.53
N ILE A 672 15.79 15.92 12.58
CA ILE A 672 16.66 15.90 11.39
C ILE A 672 17.88 15.03 11.69
N PHE A 673 18.16 14.06 10.82
CA PHE A 673 19.35 13.23 10.89
C PHE A 673 20.07 13.23 9.55
N VAL A 674 21.38 13.41 9.58
CA VAL A 674 22.29 13.23 8.45
C VAL A 674 23.37 12.27 8.87
N SER A 675 23.59 11.18 8.16
CA SER A 675 24.62 10.19 8.50
C SER A 675 25.35 9.69 7.25
N ARG A 676 26.61 9.27 7.37
CA ARG A 676 27.26 8.49 6.31
C ARG A 676 26.64 7.11 6.15
N GLU A 677 26.21 6.51 7.26
CA GLU A 677 25.59 5.19 7.27
C GLU A 677 24.10 5.26 6.92
N PRO A 678 23.52 4.16 6.37
CA PRO A 678 22.10 4.07 6.12
C PRO A 678 21.26 4.27 7.39
N LEU A 679 20.33 5.22 7.35
CA LEU A 679 19.43 5.49 8.46
C LEU A 679 18.29 4.48 8.49
N ASN A 680 18.02 3.93 9.68
CA ASN A 680 16.88 3.06 9.93
C ASN A 680 15.60 3.87 10.15
N VAL A 681 15.06 4.38 9.06
CA VAL A 681 13.96 5.35 9.09
C VAL A 681 12.68 4.81 9.75
N GLU A 682 12.34 3.54 9.55
CA GLU A 682 11.13 2.94 10.15
C GLU A 682 11.18 2.98 11.70
N ASN A 683 12.33 2.72 12.30
CA ASN A 683 12.49 2.82 13.76
C ASN A 683 12.50 4.28 14.24
N ILE A 684 13.24 5.15 13.54
CA ILE A 684 13.40 6.55 13.97
C ILE A 684 12.06 7.30 13.98
N ILE A 685 11.20 7.09 12.97
CA ILE A 685 9.87 7.74 12.91
C ILE A 685 9.01 7.40 14.14
N ARG A 686 9.19 6.22 14.76
CA ARG A 686 8.37 5.78 15.91
C ARG A 686 8.61 6.61 17.16
N ILE A 687 9.75 7.29 17.25
CA ILE A 687 10.07 8.20 18.36
C ILE A 687 9.26 9.50 18.26
N PHE A 688 8.85 9.88 17.06
CA PHE A 688 8.05 11.08 16.85
C PHE A 688 6.73 11.01 17.64
N GLY A 689 6.41 12.09 18.35
CA GLY A 689 5.22 12.21 19.20
C GLY A 689 5.38 11.63 20.61
N LEU A 690 6.56 11.11 20.99
CA LEU A 690 6.81 10.66 22.36
C LEU A 690 7.33 11.81 23.23
N HIS A 691 7.01 11.74 24.52
CA HIS A 691 7.56 12.63 25.53
C HIS A 691 9.02 12.26 25.87
N GLU A 692 9.87 13.25 26.14
CA GLU A 692 11.31 13.10 26.38
C GLU A 692 11.69 12.12 27.51
N LYS A 693 10.85 11.99 28.55
CA LYS A 693 10.94 10.93 29.58
C LYS A 693 11.03 9.51 29.04
N TYR A 694 10.29 9.16 27.98
CA TYR A 694 10.41 7.83 27.36
C TYR A 694 11.79 7.62 26.71
N LEU A 695 12.52 8.71 26.45
CA LEU A 695 13.85 8.74 25.86
C LEU A 695 14.97 8.88 26.92
N LYS A 696 14.70 8.36 28.14
CA LYS A 696 15.57 8.40 29.33
C LYS A 696 15.88 9.81 29.84
N ASP A 697 14.84 10.61 30.05
CA ASP A 697 14.98 12.02 30.47
C ASP A 697 15.96 12.76 29.55
N LEU A 698 15.68 12.68 28.24
CA LEU A 698 16.57 13.09 27.15
C LEU A 698 17.13 14.50 27.36
N VAL A 699 16.32 15.42 27.85
CA VAL A 699 16.74 16.82 28.07
C VAL A 699 17.80 16.92 29.16
N SER A 700 17.58 16.28 30.32
CA SER A 700 18.53 16.33 31.44
C SER A 700 19.88 15.75 31.04
N ARG A 701 19.87 14.58 30.38
CA ARG A 701 21.11 13.92 29.93
C ARG A 701 21.84 14.70 28.85
N PHE A 702 21.10 15.37 27.97
CA PHE A 702 21.70 16.23 26.96
C PHE A 702 22.37 17.45 27.62
N ASP A 703 21.69 18.11 28.57
CA ASP A 703 22.20 19.27 29.28
C ASP A 703 23.41 18.93 30.19
N GLU A 704 23.49 17.68 30.66
CA GLU A 704 24.64 17.13 31.39
C GLU A 704 25.77 16.62 30.45
N GLU A 705 25.66 16.85 29.13
CA GLU A 705 26.64 16.42 28.11
C GLU A 705 26.90 14.90 28.08
N LEU A 706 25.95 14.09 28.58
CA LEU A 706 26.06 12.62 28.60
C LEU A 706 25.72 11.97 27.26
N ILE A 707 25.20 12.74 26.30
CA ILE A 707 24.78 12.27 24.98
C ILE A 707 25.74 12.83 23.92
N PRO A 708 26.78 12.08 23.51
CA PRO A 708 27.72 12.54 22.49
C PRO A 708 27.09 12.60 21.09
N CYS A 709 26.15 11.71 20.80
CA CYS A 709 25.47 11.61 19.51
C CYS A 709 23.99 11.23 19.73
N LEU A 710 23.07 12.11 19.35
CA LEU A 710 21.63 11.88 19.50
C LEU A 710 21.16 10.69 18.66
N TYR A 711 21.68 10.50 17.44
CA TYR A 711 21.36 9.35 16.60
C TYR A 711 21.72 8.02 17.29
N GLU A 712 22.95 7.88 17.76
CA GLU A 712 23.41 6.68 18.47
C GLU A 712 22.65 6.44 19.78
N HIS A 713 22.28 7.52 20.49
CA HIS A 713 21.45 7.40 21.68
C HIS A 713 20.10 6.77 21.33
N ILE A 714 19.38 7.30 20.34
CA ILE A 714 18.05 6.82 20.00
C ILE A 714 18.02 5.46 19.29
N THR A 715 19.13 5.07 18.64
CA THR A 715 19.28 3.73 18.05
C THR A 715 19.83 2.71 19.03
N SER A 716 20.15 3.11 20.27
CA SER A 716 20.65 2.20 21.29
C SER A 716 19.65 1.05 21.59
N PRO A 717 20.14 -0.11 22.04
CA PRO A 717 19.32 -1.32 22.25
C PRO A 717 18.12 -1.10 23.17
N PHE A 718 18.25 -0.17 24.12
CA PHE A 718 17.19 0.16 25.05
C PHE A 718 15.92 0.66 24.34
N PHE A 719 16.05 1.38 23.23
CA PHE A 719 14.92 1.92 22.47
C PHE A 719 14.36 0.94 21.44
N ALA A 720 14.86 -0.30 21.40
CA ALA A 720 14.26 -1.36 20.57
C ALA A 720 12.78 -1.60 20.93
N VAL A 721 12.40 -1.43 22.20
CA VAL A 721 11.01 -1.53 22.66
C VAL A 721 10.12 -0.44 22.06
N ILE A 722 10.65 0.79 21.92
CA ILE A 722 9.94 1.91 21.30
C ILE A 722 9.70 1.65 19.81
N SER A 723 10.62 0.93 19.18
CA SER A 723 10.52 0.55 17.77
C SER A 723 9.44 -0.50 17.50
N HIS A 724 8.86 -1.10 18.54
CA HIS A 724 7.80 -2.10 18.40
C HIS A 724 6.48 -1.46 17.90
N ASP A 725 5.85 -2.07 16.89
CA ASP A 725 4.64 -1.55 16.24
C ASP A 725 3.46 -1.27 17.19
N ARG A 726 3.26 -2.11 18.21
CA ARG A 726 2.23 -1.94 19.26
C ARG A 726 2.63 -1.01 20.42
N PHE A 727 3.82 -0.41 20.43
CA PHE A 727 4.27 0.38 21.58
C PHE A 727 3.41 1.62 21.79
N LYS A 728 3.08 2.36 20.73
CA LYS A 728 2.22 3.56 20.82
C LYS A 728 0.81 3.22 21.32
N ASP A 729 0.24 2.10 20.86
CA ASP A 729 -1.06 1.62 21.33
C ASP A 729 -1.02 1.29 22.83
N LEU A 730 0.09 0.70 23.31
CA LEU A 730 0.30 0.44 24.73
C LEU A 730 0.39 1.75 25.52
N VAL A 731 1.15 2.74 25.04
CA VAL A 731 1.27 4.06 25.70
C VAL A 731 -0.11 4.70 25.83
N HIS A 732 -0.90 4.74 24.75
CA HIS A 732 -2.26 5.28 24.79
C HIS A 732 -3.18 4.52 25.75
N GLN A 733 -3.12 3.19 25.79
CA GLN A 733 -3.90 2.40 26.75
C GLN A 733 -3.49 2.68 28.21
N LEU A 734 -2.19 2.89 28.46
CA LEU A 734 -1.69 3.23 29.79
C LEU A 734 -2.10 4.65 30.20
N GLU A 735 -2.08 5.60 29.27
CA GLU A 735 -2.59 6.96 29.47
C GLU A 735 -4.08 6.95 29.82
N ASP A 736 -4.88 6.09 29.18
CA ASP A 736 -6.31 5.94 29.47
C ASP A 736 -6.58 5.27 30.84
N LEU A 737 -5.70 4.35 31.26
CA LEU A 737 -5.84 3.58 32.50
C LEU A 737 -5.39 4.33 33.75
N ILE A 738 -4.47 5.29 33.61
CA ILE A 738 -4.07 6.19 34.69
C ILE A 738 -5.06 7.36 34.62
N PRO A 739 -6.07 7.48 35.50
CA PRO A 739 -6.80 8.72 35.63
C PRO A 739 -5.80 9.75 36.14
N LEU A 740 -5.16 10.45 35.22
CA LEU A 740 -4.20 11.51 35.53
C LEU A 740 -4.98 12.61 36.25
N GLY A 741 -4.99 12.51 37.58
CA GLY A 741 -5.20 13.65 38.44
C GLY A 741 -4.19 14.72 38.04
N SER A 742 -4.68 15.77 37.40
CA SER A 742 -3.99 17.06 37.25
C SER A 742 -2.67 17.13 36.47
N TRP A 743 -2.31 16.14 35.65
CA TRP A 743 -1.19 16.30 34.70
C TRP A 743 -1.54 15.72 33.34
N VAL A 744 -1.68 16.61 32.35
CA VAL A 744 -1.70 16.28 30.91
C VAL A 744 -2.99 15.59 30.41
N LYS A 745 -4.09 16.34 30.36
CA LYS A 745 -4.97 16.28 29.18
C LYS A 745 -4.42 17.30 28.18
N ILE A 746 -3.80 16.82 27.09
CA ILE A 746 -3.39 17.60 25.92
C ILE A 746 -4.16 17.07 24.72
#